data_AF-A0A9D9DGK2-F1
#
_entry.id   AF-A0A9D9DGK2-F1
#
_cell.length_a   1.000
_cell.length_b   1.000
_cell.length_c   1.000
_cell.angle_alpha   90.00
_cell.angle_beta   90.00
_cell.angle_gamma   90.00
#
_symmetry.space_group_name_H-M   'P 1'
#
loop_
_entity.id
_entity.type
_entity.pdbx_description
1 polymer ?
#
loop_
_entity_poly.entity_id
_entity_poly.type
_entity_poly.pdbx_seq_one_letter_code
_entity_poly.pdbx_strand_id
1 'polypeptide(L)'
;TTINQDAPSLIIENGDSAKIIKGETLTLNIIKENIDGIISFSSSNEEIATISNTGVIKALNVGECVISAYYLDIIDTIKISVYKPSINILNEDNLVLNVGDSLKLDVEISESNETPTFSSSNNSIISVSEEGVIKALSEGNVIISAFISGAIDTISVNVIKSDTPSLIVTSNKDINVEVGNTFGVFYQTYNYSGEVYYEISNLSVISFIEDKENAFYFEAIGEGDTEITILLDDIYFPNIVTISVHVSPKVNTYLNISIEENAMLVGENKNINIDIYDEKLIDKISYEITEGNDCIDIKNNRIYAKKSGFARFFAKIGDLISNEIELYIYDFDIYSSKNEISVGERIIITINDESIDKSSLYLVSEENNVISLYYDNRDDLLYLEGLSDGETSFYLEGANNLISNKLNIVVNGSNPYLDISKEEFYSDYKRATSYKDAMNRSEAYLMSGSIDPQDQEPTIASYQPSLNGKLIHNSSLNYSNDGLTYTVNDSNGNPAFDVYYGAAYTSLEEVAAYIYAFGDVPINYSESKNMKPSRSPWGEFLRLNNSEFSGDTDRYPYEPVLPNISGCGGNLIYYEIDIGTTGTDCDPSYESKIYNDGYSITRGAARIVYSRYYKDSGKEVNMEDRYVFYTYNHYNDFQEYLNYEFGWGEMFGNITGGGEISSKVDYNPTPYVETLRQPL
;
A
#
# COMPACT_ATOMS: atom_id res chain seq x y z
N THR A 1 92.96 25.50 92.61
CA THR A 1 91.55 25.33 92.24
C THR A 1 91.53 24.85 90.81
N THR A 2 91.21 23.59 90.58
CA THR A 2 91.16 22.97 89.25
C THR A 2 89.87 23.46 88.58
N ILE A 3 89.97 24.24 87.51
CA ILE A 3 88.84 24.47 86.62
C ILE A 3 88.95 23.39 85.55
N ASN A 4 88.08 22.39 85.64
CA ASN A 4 87.84 21.47 84.54
C ASN A 4 87.05 22.29 83.51
N GLN A 5 87.72 22.78 82.47
CA GLN A 5 87.05 23.47 81.37
C GLN A 5 86.84 22.40 80.30
N ASP A 6 85.59 21.96 80.14
CA ASP A 6 85.22 20.99 79.11
C ASP A 6 85.66 21.54 77.73
N ALA A 7 86.13 20.65 76.85
CA ALA A 7 86.62 21.03 75.53
C ALA A 7 85.52 21.75 74.73
N PRO A 8 85.85 22.79 73.94
CA PRO A 8 84.86 23.45 73.10
C PRO A 8 84.25 22.44 72.10
N SER A 9 82.92 22.50 71.93
CA SER A 9 82.16 21.63 71.01
C SER A 9 81.28 22.47 70.10
N LEU A 10 81.29 22.15 68.80
CA LEU A 10 80.52 22.78 67.75
C LEU A 10 79.84 21.68 66.93
N ILE A 11 78.51 21.66 66.91
CA ILE A 11 77.72 20.61 66.23
C ILE A 11 76.62 21.25 65.39
N ILE A 12 76.51 20.82 64.13
CA ILE A 12 75.39 21.10 63.23
C ILE A 12 74.30 20.07 63.49
N GLU A 13 73.18 20.50 64.06
CA GLU A 13 72.06 19.60 64.40
C GLU A 13 71.16 19.22 63.22
N ASN A 14 71.35 19.83 62.06
CA ASN A 14 70.57 19.54 60.85
C ASN A 14 70.88 18.14 60.25
N GLY A 15 71.77 17.38 60.87
CA GLY A 15 72.23 16.05 60.43
C GLY A 15 73.37 16.11 59.44
N ASP A 16 73.83 14.93 58.97
CA ASP A 16 74.99 14.82 58.07
C ASP A 16 74.69 15.32 56.64
N SER A 17 73.42 15.40 56.27
CA SER A 17 72.99 15.88 54.95
C SER A 17 71.61 16.52 54.96
N ALA A 18 71.40 17.53 54.10
CA ALA A 18 70.11 18.13 53.84
C ALA A 18 69.85 18.30 52.33
N LYS A 19 68.58 18.15 51.92
CA LYS A 19 68.10 18.46 50.56
C LYS A 19 67.36 19.80 50.59
N ILE A 20 67.63 20.69 49.63
CA ILE A 20 67.00 22.03 49.55
C ILE A 20 66.56 22.27 48.10
N ILE A 21 65.35 22.78 47.88
CA ILE A 21 64.89 23.16 46.53
C ILE A 21 65.64 24.42 46.07
N LYS A 22 66.04 24.46 44.80
CA LYS A 22 66.68 25.64 44.19
C LYS A 22 65.88 26.92 44.47
N GLY A 23 66.55 27.94 45.01
CA GLY A 23 65.96 29.23 45.35
C GLY A 23 65.51 29.36 46.81
N GLU A 24 65.34 28.24 47.52
CA GLU A 24 64.98 28.23 48.94
C GLU A 24 66.19 28.43 49.86
N THR A 25 65.89 28.52 51.16
CA THR A 25 66.87 28.71 52.22
C THR A 25 66.72 27.70 53.33
N LEU A 26 67.83 27.30 53.95
CA LEU A 26 67.86 26.47 55.16
C LEU A 26 68.71 27.18 56.21
N THR A 27 68.19 27.37 57.41
CA THR A 27 68.98 27.88 58.53
C THR A 27 69.65 26.73 59.28
N LEU A 28 70.96 26.82 59.49
CA LEU A 28 71.70 25.88 60.33
C LEU A 28 71.39 26.11 61.81
N ASN A 29 71.04 25.03 62.49
CA ASN A 29 70.91 24.95 63.94
C ASN A 29 72.25 24.48 64.49
N ILE A 30 72.90 25.36 65.25
CA ILE A 30 74.22 25.12 65.80
C ILE A 30 74.13 24.95 67.32
N ILE A 31 74.50 23.78 67.82
CA ILE A 31 74.83 23.61 69.24
C ILE A 31 76.28 24.03 69.44
N LYS A 32 76.50 24.87 70.45
CA LYS A 32 77.82 25.25 70.89
C LYS A 32 77.94 25.11 72.41
N GLU A 33 79.00 24.44 72.86
CA GLU A 33 79.34 24.29 74.29
C GLU A 33 80.75 24.84 74.53
N ASN A 34 80.91 25.70 75.56
CA ASN A 34 82.18 26.36 75.89
C ASN A 34 82.77 27.20 74.73
N ILE A 35 81.91 27.77 73.87
CA ILE A 35 82.26 28.65 72.74
C ILE A 35 81.62 30.03 72.90
N ASP A 36 82.44 31.02 73.25
CA ASP A 36 82.02 32.43 73.42
C ASP A 36 82.36 33.34 72.22
N GLY A 37 83.11 32.83 71.22
CA GLY A 37 83.50 33.59 70.02
C GLY A 37 82.57 33.41 68.81
N ILE A 38 82.95 34.07 67.70
CA ILE A 38 82.19 34.07 66.44
C ILE A 38 82.45 32.77 65.69
N ILE A 39 81.37 32.11 65.26
CA ILE A 39 81.43 30.95 64.36
C ILE A 39 81.46 31.48 62.93
N SER A 40 82.40 30.99 62.13
CA SER A 40 82.50 31.31 60.71
C SER A 40 81.99 30.16 59.85
N PHE A 41 81.46 30.47 58.68
CA PHE A 41 80.87 29.50 57.76
C PHE A 41 81.52 29.60 56.39
N SER A 42 81.61 28.47 55.68
CA SER A 42 82.03 28.47 54.27
C SER A 42 81.24 27.43 53.47
N SER A 43 81.14 27.67 52.16
CA SER A 43 80.65 26.69 51.20
C SER A 43 81.79 26.20 50.32
N SER A 44 81.84 24.89 50.10
CA SER A 44 82.77 24.29 49.14
C SER A 44 82.43 24.63 47.67
N ASN A 45 81.19 25.04 47.38
CA ASN A 45 80.80 25.56 46.08
C ASN A 45 79.69 26.62 46.22
N GLU A 46 80.09 27.89 46.22
CA GLU A 46 79.17 29.03 46.32
C GLU A 46 78.27 29.19 45.09
N GLU A 47 78.54 28.54 43.95
CA GLU A 47 77.61 28.52 42.82
C GLU A 47 76.42 27.59 43.05
N ILE A 48 76.57 26.58 43.92
CA ILE A 48 75.51 25.62 44.26
C ILE A 48 74.71 26.12 45.47
N ALA A 49 75.38 26.49 46.56
CA ALA A 49 74.73 27.13 47.70
C ALA A 49 75.70 28.06 48.44
N THR A 50 75.19 29.20 48.91
CA THR A 50 75.92 30.14 49.77
C THR A 50 75.43 30.02 51.21
N ILE A 51 76.26 30.45 52.17
CA ILE A 51 75.86 30.53 53.58
C ILE A 51 76.16 31.93 54.14
N SER A 52 75.20 32.53 54.82
CA SER A 52 75.37 33.82 55.47
C SER A 52 76.23 33.70 56.74
N ASN A 53 76.74 34.83 57.22
CA ASN A 53 77.41 34.93 58.53
C ASN A 53 76.48 34.62 59.73
N THR A 54 75.18 34.49 59.50
CA THR A 54 74.18 34.09 60.51
C THR A 54 73.76 32.64 60.38
N GLY A 55 74.38 31.86 59.47
CA GLY A 55 74.09 30.43 59.30
C GLY A 55 72.91 30.11 58.37
N VAL A 56 72.46 31.06 57.54
CA VAL A 56 71.38 30.83 56.56
C VAL A 56 71.98 30.41 55.22
N ILE A 57 71.73 29.17 54.81
CA ILE A 57 72.07 28.63 53.50
C ILE A 57 71.05 29.11 52.48
N LYS A 58 71.51 29.56 51.32
CA LYS A 58 70.66 29.85 50.15
C LYS A 58 71.04 28.92 49.00
N ALA A 59 70.09 28.11 48.56
CA ALA A 59 70.27 27.19 47.43
C ALA A 59 70.20 27.95 46.10
N LEU A 60 71.27 27.89 45.30
CA LEU A 60 71.40 28.69 44.08
C LEU A 60 71.26 27.87 42.82
N ASN A 61 71.97 26.75 42.68
CA ASN A 61 71.91 25.88 41.49
C ASN A 61 71.89 24.40 41.89
N VAL A 62 71.27 23.57 41.04
CA VAL A 62 71.18 22.12 41.25
C VAL A 62 72.58 21.51 41.31
N GLY A 63 72.84 20.70 42.33
CA GLY A 63 74.13 20.09 42.58
C GLY A 63 74.36 19.82 44.06
N GLU A 64 75.53 19.27 44.39
CA GLU A 64 75.92 18.99 45.78
C GLU A 64 77.09 19.87 46.21
N CYS A 65 77.03 20.39 47.43
CA CYS A 65 78.15 21.07 48.07
C CYS A 65 78.18 20.76 49.57
N VAL A 66 79.35 20.80 50.18
CA VAL A 66 79.52 20.75 51.64
C VAL A 66 79.55 22.16 52.21
N ILE A 67 78.78 22.39 53.27
CA ILE A 67 78.83 23.58 54.11
C ILE A 67 79.57 23.24 55.41
N SER A 68 80.47 24.11 55.82
CA SER A 68 81.31 23.91 57.00
C SER A 68 81.17 25.06 57.99
N ALA A 69 81.00 24.74 59.27
CA ALA A 69 81.01 25.67 60.39
C ALA A 69 82.34 25.53 61.15
N TYR A 70 82.97 26.66 61.46
CA TYR A 70 84.32 26.70 62.04
C TYR A 70 84.34 27.52 63.33
N TYR A 71 85.03 26.99 64.34
CA TYR A 71 85.49 27.74 65.50
C TYR A 71 86.93 27.32 65.87
N LEU A 72 87.90 28.21 65.63
CA LEU A 72 89.33 27.90 65.72
C LEU A 72 89.66 26.64 64.90
N ASP A 73 90.17 25.57 65.54
CA ASP A 73 90.55 24.32 64.89
C ASP A 73 89.40 23.27 64.85
N ILE A 74 88.20 23.62 65.34
CA ILE A 74 87.02 22.74 65.34
C ILE A 74 86.18 23.01 64.09
N ILE A 75 85.82 21.93 63.39
CA ILE A 75 85.02 21.96 62.17
C ILE A 75 83.90 20.94 62.30
N ASP A 76 82.68 21.36 61.95
CA ASP A 76 81.61 20.43 61.62
C ASP A 76 81.03 20.75 60.25
N THR A 77 80.52 19.73 59.54
CA THR A 77 80.15 19.85 58.13
C THR A 77 78.84 19.15 57.83
N ILE A 78 78.08 19.73 56.90
CA ILE A 78 76.85 19.14 56.37
C ILE A 78 76.89 19.10 54.84
N LYS A 79 76.48 17.97 54.25
CA LYS A 79 76.31 17.83 52.81
C LYS A 79 74.96 18.42 52.38
N ILE A 80 75.00 19.40 51.49
CA ILE A 80 73.81 20.02 50.90
C ILE A 80 73.63 19.49 49.48
N SER A 81 72.44 18.96 49.20
CA SER A 81 72.01 18.58 47.85
C SER A 81 70.90 19.53 47.41
N VAL A 82 71.24 20.45 46.51
CA VAL A 82 70.27 21.32 45.87
C VAL A 82 69.63 20.59 44.70
N TYR A 83 68.31 20.51 44.69
CA TYR A 83 67.56 19.83 43.65
C TYR A 83 66.43 20.71 43.11
N LYS A 84 65.78 20.27 42.05
CA LYS A 84 64.62 20.93 41.47
C LYS A 84 63.54 19.87 41.26
N PRO A 85 62.32 20.07 41.78
CA PRO A 85 61.20 19.18 41.49
C PRO A 85 60.97 19.05 39.98
N SER A 86 60.33 17.97 39.56
CA SER A 86 59.83 17.81 38.20
C SER A 86 58.32 17.64 38.19
N ILE A 87 57.69 18.07 37.11
CA ILE A 87 56.26 17.94 36.84
C ILE A 87 56.10 17.45 35.41
N ASN A 88 55.24 16.45 35.21
CA ASN A 88 54.89 15.92 33.89
C ASN A 88 53.36 15.84 33.78
N ILE A 89 52.80 16.35 32.70
CA ILE A 89 51.41 16.14 32.33
C ILE A 89 51.33 14.78 31.62
N LEU A 90 50.49 13.88 32.12
CA LEU A 90 50.38 12.50 31.61
C LEU A 90 49.33 12.35 30.49
N ASN A 91 48.59 13.42 30.19
CA ASN A 91 47.70 13.47 29.04
C ASN A 91 48.49 13.53 27.73
N GLU A 92 47.82 13.28 26.59
CA GLU A 92 48.45 13.41 25.28
C GLU A 92 48.96 14.84 25.04
N ASP A 93 50.14 14.96 24.43
CA ASP A 93 50.78 16.26 24.15
C ASP A 93 49.94 17.18 23.25
N ASN A 94 49.03 16.60 22.46
CA ASN A 94 48.15 17.30 21.52
C ASN A 94 46.71 16.82 21.69
N LEU A 95 45.95 17.52 22.52
CA LEU A 95 44.53 17.23 22.74
C LEU A 95 43.64 17.95 21.73
N VAL A 96 42.55 17.31 21.34
CA VAL A 96 41.45 17.93 20.60
C VAL A 96 40.20 17.86 21.46
N LEU A 97 39.56 19.00 21.71
CA LEU A 97 38.33 19.12 22.50
C LEU A 97 37.24 19.83 21.70
N ASN A 98 35.97 19.49 21.92
CA ASN A 98 34.85 20.27 21.41
C ASN A 98 34.51 21.43 22.35
N VAL A 99 33.98 22.53 21.81
CA VAL A 99 33.42 23.62 22.64
C VAL A 99 32.39 23.05 23.63
N GLY A 100 32.60 23.28 24.93
CA GLY A 100 31.77 22.78 26.02
C GLY A 100 32.38 21.64 26.83
N ASP A 101 33.33 20.88 26.25
CA ASP A 101 33.98 19.76 26.92
C ASP A 101 34.78 20.20 28.15
N SER A 102 34.93 19.28 29.10
CA SER A 102 35.77 19.47 30.30
C SER A 102 36.62 18.25 30.57
N LEU A 103 37.89 18.47 30.89
CA LEU A 103 38.89 17.42 31.14
C LEU A 103 39.71 17.76 32.38
N LYS A 104 39.98 16.77 33.23
CA LYS A 104 40.93 16.92 34.35
C LYS A 104 42.33 16.55 33.84
N LEU A 105 43.30 17.45 34.02
CA LEU A 105 44.70 17.15 33.75
C LEU A 105 45.22 16.13 34.77
N ASP A 106 45.88 15.09 34.25
CA ASP A 106 46.62 14.12 35.06
C ASP A 106 48.08 14.55 35.10
N VAL A 107 48.64 14.65 36.31
CA VAL A 107 49.96 15.24 36.55
C VAL A 107 50.75 14.42 37.54
N GLU A 108 51.97 14.07 37.15
CA GLU A 108 52.95 13.42 38.01
C GLU A 108 53.98 14.44 38.52
N ILE A 109 54.18 14.47 39.84
CA ILE A 109 55.16 15.35 40.49
C ILE A 109 56.19 14.49 41.22
N SER A 110 57.47 14.79 41.02
CA SER A 110 58.58 14.15 41.73
C SER A 110 59.33 15.12 42.62
N GLU A 111 59.76 14.64 43.79
CA GLU A 111 60.55 15.37 44.80
C GLU A 111 59.88 16.65 45.36
N SER A 112 58.56 16.79 45.26
CA SER A 112 57.78 17.85 45.92
C SER A 112 56.40 17.34 46.36
N ASN A 113 55.86 17.92 47.43
CA ASN A 113 54.48 17.73 47.91
C ASN A 113 53.61 18.99 47.72
N GLU A 114 54.16 20.01 47.04
CA GLU A 114 53.40 21.22 46.72
C GLU A 114 52.30 20.92 45.70
N THR A 115 51.20 21.67 45.78
CA THR A 115 50.14 21.62 44.77
C THR A 115 50.59 22.38 43.51
N PRO A 116 50.49 21.79 42.31
CA PRO A 116 50.83 22.47 41.08
C PRO A 116 49.88 23.63 40.80
N THR A 117 50.38 24.66 40.13
CA THR A 117 49.55 25.74 39.58
C THR A 117 49.40 25.56 38.09
N PHE A 118 48.21 25.87 37.57
CA PHE A 118 47.87 25.70 36.15
C PHE A 118 47.57 27.04 35.49
N SER A 119 47.91 27.16 34.22
CA SER A 119 47.59 28.35 33.43
C SER A 119 47.27 28.01 31.99
N SER A 120 46.44 28.84 31.37
CA SER A 120 46.08 28.78 29.95
C SER A 120 46.67 29.98 29.23
N SER A 121 47.22 29.76 28.03
CA SER A 121 47.71 30.85 27.18
C SER A 121 46.58 31.75 26.67
N ASN A 122 45.32 31.29 26.65
CA ASN A 122 44.15 32.11 26.32
C ASN A 122 42.88 31.61 27.05
N ASN A 123 42.53 32.30 28.15
CA ASN A 123 41.35 32.00 28.97
C ASN A 123 40.00 32.23 28.28
N SER A 124 39.96 32.89 27.12
CA SER A 124 38.71 33.03 26.33
C SER A 124 38.43 31.79 25.46
N ILE A 125 39.43 30.94 25.20
CA ILE A 125 39.31 29.70 24.42
C ILE A 125 39.22 28.51 25.36
N ILE A 126 40.10 28.40 26.37
CA ILE A 126 40.06 27.37 27.41
C ILE A 126 40.30 28.01 28.77
N SER A 127 39.39 27.80 29.72
CA SER A 127 39.64 28.10 31.13
C SER A 127 40.26 26.89 31.84
N VAL A 128 41.06 27.14 32.88
CA VAL A 128 41.63 26.10 33.74
C VAL A 128 41.36 26.43 35.21
N SER A 129 40.87 25.47 35.98
CA SER A 129 40.62 25.62 37.42
C SER A 129 41.89 25.44 38.25
N GLU A 130 41.85 25.84 39.52
CA GLU A 130 42.97 25.63 40.48
C GLU A 130 43.30 24.14 40.66
N GLU A 131 42.33 23.27 40.46
CA GLU A 131 42.55 21.83 40.54
C GLU A 131 43.05 21.24 39.20
N GLY A 132 43.20 22.02 38.13
CA GLY A 132 43.63 21.51 36.82
C GLY A 132 42.50 20.91 35.97
N VAL A 133 41.25 21.32 36.18
CA VAL A 133 40.14 21.01 35.25
C VAL A 133 40.11 22.08 34.16
N ILE A 134 40.34 21.67 32.91
CA ILE A 134 40.21 22.54 31.74
C ILE A 134 38.78 22.46 31.17
N LYS A 135 38.25 23.60 30.69
CA LYS A 135 36.95 23.69 30.02
C LYS A 135 37.08 24.47 28.71
N ALA A 136 36.63 23.87 27.61
CA ALA A 136 36.61 24.48 26.29
C ALA A 136 35.45 25.48 26.15
N LEU A 137 35.74 26.72 25.77
CA LEU A 137 34.80 27.85 25.74
C LEU A 137 34.51 28.36 24.32
N SER A 138 35.52 28.39 23.45
CA SER A 138 35.40 28.81 22.05
C SER A 138 36.49 28.17 21.20
N GLU A 139 36.35 28.22 19.87
CA GLU A 139 37.30 27.61 18.92
C GLU A 139 38.69 28.25 18.96
N GLY A 140 39.72 27.42 18.76
CA GLY A 140 41.10 27.87 18.59
C GLY A 140 42.12 27.00 19.34
N ASN A 141 43.40 27.34 19.17
CA ASN A 141 44.52 26.60 19.75
C ASN A 141 45.06 27.30 21.01
N VAL A 142 45.29 26.53 22.07
CA VAL A 142 45.79 27.01 23.37
C VAL A 142 46.88 26.08 23.89
N ILE A 143 47.86 26.65 24.59
CA ILE A 143 48.83 25.90 25.37
C ILE A 143 48.41 25.96 26.83
N ILE A 144 48.32 24.79 27.49
CA ILE A 144 48.08 24.68 28.92
C ILE A 144 49.41 24.33 29.60
N SER A 145 49.73 25.04 30.68
CA SER A 145 50.98 24.86 31.43
C SER A 145 50.70 24.47 32.88
N ALA A 146 51.44 23.49 33.39
CA ALA A 146 51.48 23.11 34.80
C ALA A 146 52.84 23.51 35.40
N PHE A 147 52.83 24.13 36.58
CA PHE A 147 54.03 24.70 37.21
C PHE A 147 54.18 24.27 38.68
N ILE A 148 55.39 23.88 39.06
CA ILE A 148 55.76 23.57 40.45
C ILE A 148 57.20 23.99 40.77
N SER A 149 57.38 24.81 41.81
CA SER A 149 58.71 25.25 42.31
C SER A 149 59.76 25.58 41.21
N GLY A 150 59.33 26.24 40.12
CA GLY A 150 60.20 26.62 38.99
C GLY A 150 60.31 25.60 37.84
N ALA A 151 59.75 24.40 37.97
CA ALA A 151 59.56 23.43 36.89
C ALA A 151 58.24 23.68 36.17
N ILE A 152 58.23 23.40 34.86
CA ILE A 152 57.09 23.62 33.98
C ILE A 152 56.99 22.46 32.99
N ASP A 153 55.77 22.04 32.73
CA ASP A 153 55.43 21.18 31.60
C ASP A 153 54.18 21.72 30.89
N THR A 154 54.05 21.44 29.59
CA THR A 154 53.03 22.06 28.73
C THR A 154 52.44 21.10 27.71
N ILE A 155 51.14 21.21 27.47
CA ILE A 155 50.45 20.50 26.38
C ILE A 155 49.74 21.49 25.44
N SER A 156 49.54 21.08 24.18
CA SER A 156 48.75 21.83 23.19
C SER A 156 47.33 21.30 23.13
N VAL A 157 46.34 22.19 23.11
CA VAL A 157 44.92 21.84 23.01
C VAL A 157 44.29 22.63 21.86
N ASN A 158 43.74 21.90 20.89
CA ASN A 158 42.96 22.47 19.79
C ASN A 158 41.46 22.34 20.12
N VAL A 159 40.77 23.46 20.28
CA VAL A 159 39.32 23.48 20.45
C VAL A 159 38.65 23.65 19.11
N ILE A 160 37.84 22.67 18.73
CA ILE A 160 37.04 22.70 17.51
C ILE A 160 35.56 22.92 17.83
N LYS A 161 34.81 23.40 16.85
CA LYS A 161 33.36 23.41 16.93
C LYS A 161 32.87 21.96 16.90
N SER A 162 31.83 21.66 17.67
CA SER A 162 31.15 20.37 17.57
C SER A 162 30.47 20.26 16.19
N ASP A 163 31.10 19.53 15.27
CA ASP A 163 30.53 19.11 13.98
C ASP A 163 29.66 17.86 14.13
N THR A 164 29.04 17.67 15.29
CA THR A 164 28.12 16.55 15.51
C THR A 164 26.91 16.74 14.59
N PRO A 165 26.61 15.77 13.71
CA PRO A 165 25.43 15.85 12.88
C PRO A 165 24.19 15.91 13.76
N SER A 166 23.18 16.66 13.32
CA SER A 166 21.89 16.72 14.02
C SER A 166 20.74 16.68 13.03
N LEU A 167 19.65 16.04 13.48
CA LEU A 167 18.41 15.86 12.75
C LEU A 167 17.27 16.57 13.49
N ILE A 168 16.51 17.39 12.78
CA ILE A 168 15.32 18.07 13.30
C ILE A 168 14.15 17.73 12.40
N VAL A 169 13.13 17.04 12.93
CA VAL A 169 11.83 16.93 12.27
C VAL A 169 11.09 18.25 12.45
N THR A 170 10.70 18.87 11.34
CA THR A 170 10.00 20.16 11.28
C THR A 170 8.48 20.02 11.14
N SER A 171 7.99 18.84 10.76
CA SER A 171 6.56 18.49 10.83
C SER A 171 6.08 18.30 12.27
N ASN A 172 4.75 18.23 12.45
CA ASN A 172 4.19 17.84 13.74
C ASN A 172 4.65 16.42 14.11
N LYS A 173 4.94 16.19 15.40
CA LYS A 173 5.32 14.88 15.93
C LYS A 173 4.12 13.99 16.25
N ASP A 174 2.92 14.56 16.18
CA ASP A 174 1.63 13.90 16.36
C ASP A 174 0.76 14.25 15.14
N ILE A 175 0.60 13.30 14.23
CA ILE A 175 -0.12 13.46 12.97
C ILE A 175 -1.44 12.70 13.07
N ASN A 176 -2.54 13.39 12.80
CA ASN A 176 -3.88 12.79 12.70
C ASN A 176 -4.31 12.87 11.24
N VAL A 177 -4.67 11.72 10.65
CA VAL A 177 -5.00 11.61 9.22
C VAL A 177 -6.12 10.59 9.03
N GLU A 178 -6.92 10.74 7.98
CA GLU A 178 -7.97 9.77 7.62
C GLU A 178 -7.45 8.77 6.59
N VAL A 179 -7.96 7.53 6.62
CA VAL A 179 -7.67 6.52 5.58
C VAL A 179 -7.94 7.07 4.18
N GLY A 180 -6.98 6.90 3.27
CA GLY A 180 -6.98 7.37 1.89
C GLY A 180 -6.35 8.74 1.68
N ASN A 181 -5.95 9.45 2.74
CA ASN A 181 -5.26 10.74 2.64
C ASN A 181 -3.73 10.59 2.69
N THR A 182 -3.04 11.50 2.02
CA THR A 182 -1.57 11.57 2.02
C THR A 182 -1.05 12.64 2.98
N PHE A 183 0.09 12.41 3.62
CA PHE A 183 0.75 13.40 4.48
C PHE A 183 2.27 13.35 4.31
N GLY A 184 2.94 14.45 4.64
CA GLY A 184 4.40 14.58 4.54
C GLY A 184 5.06 14.75 5.90
N VAL A 185 6.19 14.06 6.11
CA VAL A 185 7.11 14.26 7.24
C VAL A 185 8.29 15.08 6.74
N PHE A 186 8.47 16.26 7.29
CA PHE A 186 9.52 17.20 6.88
C PHE A 186 10.64 17.21 7.91
N TYR A 187 11.89 17.28 7.46
CA TYR A 187 13.05 17.31 8.34
C TYR A 187 14.12 18.31 7.87
N GLN A 188 15.13 18.53 8.70
CA GLN A 188 16.32 19.30 8.38
C GLN A 188 17.52 18.64 9.04
N THR A 189 18.66 18.63 8.34
CA THR A 189 19.92 18.14 8.87
C THR A 189 20.94 19.28 8.98
N TYR A 190 21.81 19.20 9.98
CA TYR A 190 22.91 20.15 10.18
C TYR A 190 24.20 19.38 10.37
N ASN A 191 25.28 19.84 9.74
CA ASN A 191 26.60 19.19 9.75
C ASN A 191 26.55 17.71 9.31
N TYR A 192 25.57 17.35 8.48
CA TYR A 192 25.37 16.01 7.93
C TYR A 192 25.19 16.11 6.42
N SER A 193 25.83 15.21 5.67
CA SER A 193 25.73 15.14 4.20
C SER A 193 25.44 13.73 3.68
N GLY A 194 25.16 12.79 4.59
CA GLY A 194 24.74 11.44 4.25
C GLY A 194 23.23 11.34 3.99
N GLU A 195 22.76 10.11 3.76
CA GLU A 195 21.35 9.80 3.55
C GLU A 195 20.57 9.76 4.86
N VAL A 196 19.31 10.19 4.80
CA VAL A 196 18.37 10.09 5.92
C VAL A 196 17.43 8.93 5.62
N TYR A 197 17.16 8.10 6.62
CA TYR A 197 16.30 6.93 6.47
C TYR A 197 15.04 7.09 7.33
N TYR A 198 14.02 6.30 7.01
CA TYR A 198 12.82 6.17 7.81
C TYR A 198 12.52 4.69 8.09
N GLU A 199 11.89 4.42 9.23
CA GLU A 199 11.32 3.13 9.59
C GLU A 199 9.86 3.32 10.01
N ILE A 200 8.97 2.42 9.58
CA ILE A 200 7.54 2.44 9.92
C ILE A 200 7.26 1.25 10.84
N SER A 201 6.68 1.50 12.01
CA SER A 201 6.42 0.44 12.98
C SER A 201 5.28 -0.50 12.58
N ASN A 202 4.33 -0.03 11.76
CA ASN A 202 3.20 -0.83 11.29
C ASN A 202 2.84 -0.48 9.83
N LEU A 203 3.31 -1.30 8.90
CA LEU A 203 3.08 -1.16 7.45
C LEU A 203 1.63 -1.42 7.03
N SER A 204 0.76 -1.93 7.90
CA SER A 204 -0.67 -2.09 7.61
C SER A 204 -1.47 -0.80 7.79
N VAL A 205 -0.87 0.26 8.34
CA VAL A 205 -1.55 1.53 8.69
C VAL A 205 -1.19 2.63 7.70
N ILE A 206 0.09 2.73 7.31
CA ILE A 206 0.57 3.70 6.32
C ILE A 206 1.51 3.04 5.30
N SER A 207 1.52 3.57 4.08
CA SER A 207 2.43 3.18 3.00
C SER A 207 3.30 4.36 2.57
N PHE A 208 4.54 4.11 2.18
CA PHE A 208 5.43 5.12 1.60
C PHE A 208 5.06 5.39 0.14
N ILE A 209 5.07 6.67 -0.25
CA ILE A 209 4.83 7.12 -1.63
C ILE A 209 6.15 7.49 -2.30
N GLU A 210 6.81 8.52 -1.80
CA GLU A 210 7.98 9.12 -2.42
C GLU A 210 8.84 9.92 -1.42
N ASP A 211 10.11 10.08 -1.77
CA ASP A 211 11.06 10.97 -1.11
C ASP A 211 11.27 12.21 -2.00
N LYS A 212 11.17 13.39 -1.40
CA LYS A 212 11.54 14.67 -2.01
C LYS A 212 12.46 15.41 -1.05
N GLU A 213 13.28 16.32 -1.58
CA GLU A 213 14.27 17.09 -0.82
C GLU A 213 13.79 17.50 0.59
N ASN A 214 14.34 16.83 1.61
CA ASN A 214 14.04 17.00 3.03
C ASN A 214 12.61 16.61 3.50
N ALA A 215 11.95 15.67 2.80
CA ALA A 215 10.61 15.20 3.14
C ALA A 215 10.31 13.76 2.66
N PHE A 216 9.65 12.99 3.52
CA PHE A 216 9.06 11.70 3.15
C PHE A 216 7.54 11.82 3.06
N TYR A 217 6.95 11.31 1.98
CA TYR A 217 5.49 11.32 1.77
C TYR A 217 4.90 9.92 1.98
N PHE A 218 3.78 9.88 2.68
CA PHE A 218 3.08 8.64 3.05
C PHE A 218 1.58 8.74 2.73
N GLU A 219 0.96 7.60 2.49
CA GLU A 219 -0.49 7.42 2.38
C GLU A 219 -1.02 6.64 3.58
N ALA A 220 -2.13 7.08 4.16
CA ALA A 220 -2.85 6.34 5.17
C ALA A 220 -3.70 5.22 4.51
N ILE A 221 -3.36 3.96 4.76
CA ILE A 221 -3.96 2.81 4.06
C ILE A 221 -4.80 1.89 4.98
N GLY A 222 -4.69 2.04 6.31
CA GLY A 222 -5.47 1.26 7.27
C GLY A 222 -5.70 2.02 8.57
N GLU A 223 -6.83 1.73 9.24
CA GLU A 223 -7.14 2.33 10.55
C GLU A 223 -6.18 1.83 11.63
N GLY A 224 -5.75 2.74 12.50
CA GLY A 224 -4.94 2.42 13.67
C GLY A 224 -3.81 3.41 13.92
N ASP A 225 -2.96 3.06 14.86
CA ASP A 225 -1.81 3.87 15.26
C ASP A 225 -0.52 3.27 14.70
N THR A 226 0.39 4.13 14.27
CA THR A 226 1.75 3.75 13.88
C THR A 226 2.76 4.84 14.23
N GLU A 227 4.03 4.53 14.10
CA GLU A 227 5.14 5.43 14.36
C GLU A 227 6.07 5.45 13.15
N ILE A 228 6.50 6.65 12.76
CA ILE A 228 7.56 6.87 11.78
C ILE A 228 8.81 7.29 12.53
N THR A 229 9.87 6.53 12.37
CA THR A 229 11.18 6.82 12.97
C THR A 229 12.12 7.33 11.89
N ILE A 230 12.58 8.58 12.01
CA ILE A 230 13.56 9.18 11.10
C ILE A 230 14.96 9.07 11.73
N LEU A 231 15.94 8.61 10.96
CA LEU A 231 17.29 8.34 11.43
C LEU A 231 18.37 8.81 10.46
N LEU A 232 19.51 9.25 11.02
CA LEU A 232 20.74 9.49 10.26
C LEU A 232 21.59 8.21 10.23
N ASP A 233 22.14 7.86 9.07
CA ASP A 233 23.18 6.83 8.98
C ASP A 233 24.54 7.41 9.39
N ASP A 234 24.69 7.64 10.70
CA ASP A 234 25.98 7.91 11.34
C ASP A 234 26.15 7.00 12.55
N ILE A 235 26.98 5.98 12.39
CA ILE A 235 27.26 4.96 13.40
C ILE A 235 27.90 5.51 14.69
N TYR A 236 28.44 6.73 14.66
CA TYR A 236 29.06 7.36 15.83
C TYR A 236 28.10 8.27 16.60
N PHE A 237 27.06 8.79 15.93
CA PHE A 237 26.10 9.74 16.51
C PHE A 237 24.66 9.43 16.07
N PRO A 238 24.03 8.37 16.62
CA PRO A 238 22.67 8.01 16.28
C PRO A 238 21.70 9.13 16.71
N ASN A 239 21.18 9.87 15.73
CA ASN A 239 20.07 10.80 15.93
C ASN A 239 18.80 10.16 15.40
N ILE A 240 17.86 9.92 16.30
CA ILE A 240 16.58 9.27 16.00
C ILE A 240 15.45 10.19 16.45
N VAL A 241 14.47 10.41 15.58
CA VAL A 241 13.24 11.14 15.90
C VAL A 241 12.04 10.31 15.51
N THR A 242 11.19 9.98 16.50
CA THR A 242 9.94 9.26 16.29
C THR A 242 8.76 10.23 16.20
N ILE A 243 7.83 9.94 15.29
CA ILE A 243 6.60 10.68 15.02
C ILE A 243 5.45 9.70 15.17
N SER A 244 4.45 10.07 15.97
CA SER A 244 3.21 9.29 16.13
C SER A 244 2.22 9.67 15.03
N VAL A 245 1.60 8.67 14.41
CA VAL A 245 0.58 8.83 13.37
C VAL A 245 -0.67 8.07 13.79
N HIS A 246 -1.79 8.78 13.85
CA HIS A 246 -3.11 8.27 14.18
C HIS A 246 -3.99 8.29 12.92
N VAL A 247 -4.35 7.12 12.42
CA VAL A 247 -5.18 6.98 11.23
C VAL A 247 -6.61 6.64 11.62
N SER A 248 -7.52 7.59 11.41
CA SER A 248 -8.96 7.40 11.65
C SER A 248 -9.68 6.86 10.42
N PRO A 249 -10.77 6.09 10.59
CA PRO A 249 -11.56 5.61 9.47
C PRO A 249 -12.18 6.81 8.71
N LYS A 250 -12.31 6.67 7.40
CA LYS A 250 -13.00 7.64 6.56
C LYS A 250 -14.49 7.64 6.92
N VAL A 251 -15.01 8.76 7.44
CA VAL A 251 -16.45 8.91 7.71
C VAL A 251 -17.16 9.25 6.40
N ASN A 252 -17.73 8.23 5.74
CA ASN A 252 -18.56 8.45 4.56
C ASN A 252 -19.89 9.08 5.00
N THR A 253 -20.09 10.36 4.71
CA THR A 253 -21.38 11.03 4.89
C THR A 253 -22.28 10.72 3.70
N TYR A 254 -23.49 10.22 3.96
CA TYR A 254 -24.47 9.90 2.93
C TYR A 254 -25.90 10.09 3.45
N LEU A 255 -26.81 10.42 2.54
CA LEU A 255 -28.24 10.47 2.79
C LEU A 255 -28.90 9.93 1.52
N ASN A 256 -29.66 8.85 1.65
CA ASN A 256 -30.45 8.28 0.58
C ASN A 256 -31.89 8.14 1.06
N ILE A 257 -32.83 8.32 0.15
CA ILE A 257 -34.24 8.04 0.37
C ILE A 257 -34.73 7.05 -0.66
N SER A 258 -35.68 6.22 -0.27
CA SER A 258 -36.37 5.31 -1.17
C SER A 258 -37.83 5.15 -0.78
N ILE A 259 -38.62 4.66 -1.71
CA ILE A 259 -40.02 4.27 -1.50
C ILE A 259 -40.22 2.89 -2.09
N GLU A 260 -41.20 2.15 -1.59
CA GLU A 260 -41.45 0.76 -2.00
C GLU A 260 -41.76 0.64 -3.49
N GLU A 261 -42.57 1.56 -4.03
CA GLU A 261 -42.81 1.69 -5.46
C GLU A 261 -42.98 3.15 -5.83
N ASN A 262 -42.47 3.53 -7.01
CA ASN A 262 -42.53 4.88 -7.56
C ASN A 262 -43.89 5.22 -8.20
N ALA A 263 -44.97 4.66 -7.67
CA ALA A 263 -46.34 4.92 -8.10
C ALA A 263 -47.32 4.91 -6.92
N MET A 264 -48.38 5.72 -6.96
CA MET A 264 -49.41 5.81 -5.91
C MET A 264 -50.79 6.14 -6.49
N LEU A 265 -51.85 5.56 -5.93
CA LEU A 265 -53.23 5.96 -6.24
C LEU A 265 -53.57 7.29 -5.53
N VAL A 266 -54.38 8.14 -6.16
CA VAL A 266 -54.86 9.38 -5.53
C VAL A 266 -55.56 9.09 -4.20
N GLY A 267 -55.15 9.80 -3.15
CA GLY A 267 -55.65 9.61 -1.78
C GLY A 267 -54.80 8.64 -0.94
N GLU A 268 -53.86 7.91 -1.53
CA GLU A 268 -52.95 7.05 -0.78
C GLU A 268 -51.85 7.82 -0.07
N ASN A 269 -51.16 7.11 0.84
CA ASN A 269 -49.96 7.59 1.48
C ASN A 269 -48.91 6.48 1.64
N LYS A 270 -47.64 6.81 1.39
CA LYS A 270 -46.50 5.87 1.48
C LYS A 270 -45.43 6.40 2.44
N ASN A 271 -44.70 5.49 3.07
CA ASN A 271 -43.52 5.84 3.87
C ASN A 271 -42.32 6.12 2.96
N ILE A 272 -41.48 7.05 3.39
CA ILE A 272 -40.15 7.28 2.83
C ILE A 272 -39.17 6.51 3.71
N ASN A 273 -38.48 5.54 3.12
CA ASN A 273 -37.37 4.85 3.76
C ASN A 273 -36.14 5.78 3.67
N ILE A 274 -35.44 5.94 4.79
CA ILE A 274 -34.27 6.82 4.89
C ILE A 274 -33.08 5.95 5.25
N ASP A 275 -32.02 6.07 4.47
CA ASP A 275 -30.72 5.49 4.75
C ASP A 275 -29.70 6.63 4.90
N ILE A 276 -29.10 6.75 6.08
CA ILE A 276 -28.26 7.90 6.44
C ILE A 276 -27.11 7.46 7.33
N TYR A 277 -25.96 8.13 7.19
CA TYR A 277 -24.75 7.84 7.98
C TYR A 277 -24.92 7.96 9.51
N ASP A 278 -25.93 8.69 9.99
CA ASP A 278 -26.28 8.79 11.41
C ASP A 278 -27.80 8.91 11.58
N GLU A 279 -28.44 7.84 12.05
CA GLU A 279 -29.89 7.77 12.29
C GLU A 279 -30.41 8.85 13.24
N LYS A 280 -29.57 9.42 14.12
CA LYS A 280 -29.96 10.51 15.02
C LYS A 280 -30.29 11.81 14.28
N LEU A 281 -29.97 11.88 12.99
CA LEU A 281 -30.25 13.02 12.14
C LEU A 281 -31.60 12.91 11.41
N ILE A 282 -32.32 11.79 11.51
CA ILE A 282 -33.62 11.58 10.84
C ILE A 282 -34.62 12.69 11.17
N ASP A 283 -34.68 13.14 12.43
CA ASP A 283 -35.59 14.20 12.87
C ASP A 283 -35.24 15.60 12.31
N LYS A 284 -34.09 15.74 11.65
CA LYS A 284 -33.63 16.99 11.02
C LYS A 284 -33.88 17.02 9.51
N ILE A 285 -34.41 15.95 8.93
CA ILE A 285 -34.67 15.86 7.51
C ILE A 285 -35.80 16.82 7.12
N SER A 286 -35.56 17.53 6.02
CA SER A 286 -36.58 18.30 5.30
C SER A 286 -36.68 17.79 3.87
N TYR A 287 -37.83 18.01 3.24
CA TYR A 287 -38.07 17.60 1.85
C TYR A 287 -38.32 18.82 0.98
N GLU A 288 -37.83 18.76 -0.25
CA GLU A 288 -38.09 19.77 -1.27
C GLU A 288 -38.70 19.09 -2.48
N ILE A 289 -39.88 19.56 -2.88
CA ILE A 289 -40.60 19.07 -4.05
C ILE A 289 -40.25 20.00 -5.22
N THR A 290 -39.49 19.45 -6.16
CA THR A 290 -39.00 20.16 -7.36
C THR A 290 -40.06 20.20 -8.46
N GLU A 291 -40.94 19.20 -8.52
CA GLU A 291 -42.05 19.11 -9.47
C GLU A 291 -43.29 18.45 -8.84
N GLY A 292 -44.50 18.82 -9.27
CA GLY A 292 -45.74 18.20 -8.76
C GLY A 292 -46.17 18.65 -7.36
N ASN A 293 -45.93 19.92 -7.00
CA ASN A 293 -46.33 20.50 -5.70
C ASN A 293 -47.85 20.44 -5.44
N ASP A 294 -48.69 20.36 -6.48
CA ASP A 294 -50.13 20.14 -6.39
C ASP A 294 -50.52 18.65 -6.31
N CYS A 295 -49.60 17.76 -6.69
CA CYS A 295 -49.82 16.31 -6.75
C CYS A 295 -49.57 15.61 -5.40
N ILE A 296 -48.64 16.11 -4.57
CA ILE A 296 -48.28 15.46 -3.30
C ILE A 296 -48.20 16.41 -2.08
N ASP A 297 -48.16 15.83 -0.89
CA ASP A 297 -47.66 16.44 0.36
C ASP A 297 -46.62 15.52 0.97
N ILE A 298 -45.62 16.07 1.68
CA ILE A 298 -44.66 15.25 2.43
C ILE A 298 -44.62 15.74 3.87
N LYS A 299 -44.99 14.88 4.81
CA LYS A 299 -45.01 15.17 6.24
C LYS A 299 -44.59 13.94 7.03
N ASN A 300 -43.72 14.13 8.02
CA ASN A 300 -43.27 13.07 8.93
C ASN A 300 -42.74 11.82 8.18
N ASN A 301 -41.89 12.03 7.17
CA ASN A 301 -41.35 10.97 6.31
C ASN A 301 -42.43 10.11 5.62
N ARG A 302 -43.59 10.72 5.33
CA ARG A 302 -44.68 10.10 4.56
C ARG A 302 -45.13 11.02 3.45
N ILE A 303 -45.39 10.43 2.28
CA ILE A 303 -45.94 11.08 1.10
C ILE A 303 -47.46 10.90 1.13
N TYR A 304 -48.21 11.91 0.72
CA TYR A 304 -49.66 11.89 0.58
C TYR A 304 -50.03 12.29 -0.85
N ALA A 305 -50.64 11.40 -1.61
CA ALA A 305 -51.10 11.66 -2.98
C ALA A 305 -52.39 12.48 -2.97
N LYS A 306 -52.38 13.65 -3.61
CA LYS A 306 -53.51 14.59 -3.67
C LYS A 306 -54.21 14.60 -5.02
N LYS A 307 -53.44 14.45 -6.09
CA LYS A 307 -53.90 14.59 -7.48
C LYS A 307 -53.00 13.77 -8.38
N SER A 308 -53.57 13.16 -9.40
CA SER A 308 -52.83 12.45 -10.43
C SER A 308 -51.89 13.37 -11.21
N GLY A 309 -50.77 12.80 -11.64
CA GLY A 309 -49.68 13.53 -12.27
C GLY A 309 -48.32 13.01 -11.83
N PHE A 310 -47.29 13.81 -12.10
CA PHE A 310 -45.91 13.48 -11.79
C PHE A 310 -45.41 14.39 -10.66
N ALA A 311 -44.67 13.82 -9.72
CA ALA A 311 -44.00 14.56 -8.67
C ALA A 311 -42.55 14.13 -8.52
N ARG A 312 -41.70 15.08 -8.17
CA ARG A 312 -40.27 14.88 -7.97
C ARG A 312 -39.81 15.58 -6.71
N PHE A 313 -39.04 14.90 -5.87
CA PHE A 313 -38.57 15.45 -4.60
C PHE A 313 -37.30 14.79 -4.10
N PHE A 314 -36.58 15.47 -3.21
CA PHE A 314 -35.44 14.92 -2.48
C PHE A 314 -35.49 15.34 -1.00
N ALA A 315 -34.66 14.71 -0.17
CA ALA A 315 -34.44 15.05 1.22
C ALA A 315 -33.17 15.89 1.41
N LYS A 316 -33.15 16.72 2.45
CA LYS A 316 -32.02 17.61 2.82
C LYS A 316 -31.76 17.64 4.31
N ILE A 317 -30.47 17.71 4.67
CA ILE A 317 -29.96 18.05 6.01
C ILE A 317 -28.78 19.01 5.86
N GLY A 318 -29.01 20.30 6.11
CA GLY A 318 -27.98 21.32 5.83
C GLY A 318 -27.63 21.31 4.34
N ASP A 319 -26.35 21.11 4.02
CA ASP A 319 -25.84 21.02 2.65
C ASP A 319 -25.88 19.59 2.07
N LEU A 320 -26.19 18.57 2.88
CA LEU A 320 -26.32 17.19 2.43
C LEU A 320 -27.68 16.98 1.75
N ILE A 321 -27.69 16.53 0.51
CA ILE A 321 -28.89 16.28 -0.31
C ILE A 321 -28.95 14.80 -0.65
N SER A 322 -30.14 14.21 -0.64
CA SER A 322 -30.35 12.82 -1.04
C SER A 322 -30.35 12.62 -2.56
N ASN A 323 -30.41 11.37 -2.98
CA ASN A 323 -30.95 11.03 -4.30
C ASN A 323 -32.39 11.59 -4.47
N GLU A 324 -32.77 11.82 -5.72
CA GLU A 324 -34.11 12.31 -6.06
C GLU A 324 -35.07 11.13 -6.27
N ILE A 325 -36.33 11.32 -5.87
CA ILE A 325 -37.41 10.37 -6.09
C ILE A 325 -38.37 10.96 -7.12
N GLU A 326 -38.67 10.16 -8.13
CA GLU A 326 -39.70 10.40 -9.13
C GLU A 326 -40.92 9.54 -8.78
N LEU A 327 -42.10 10.13 -8.77
CA LEU A 327 -43.33 9.50 -8.32
C LEU A 327 -44.47 9.77 -9.31
N TYR A 328 -45.12 8.70 -9.75
CA TYR A 328 -46.30 8.76 -10.61
C TYR A 328 -47.57 8.56 -9.79
N ILE A 329 -48.45 9.55 -9.80
CA ILE A 329 -49.73 9.50 -9.11
C ILE A 329 -50.83 9.27 -10.15
N TYR A 330 -51.69 8.29 -9.91
CA TYR A 330 -52.74 7.88 -10.84
C TYR A 330 -54.11 7.78 -10.15
N ASP A 331 -55.19 7.85 -10.94
CA ASP A 331 -56.57 7.90 -10.45
C ASP A 331 -57.25 6.53 -10.37
N PHE A 332 -56.85 5.56 -11.20
CA PHE A 332 -57.44 4.22 -11.22
C PHE A 332 -56.46 3.14 -11.69
N ASP A 333 -56.68 1.89 -11.27
CA ASP A 333 -55.85 0.75 -11.69
C ASP A 333 -56.37 0.07 -12.97
N ILE A 334 -55.45 -0.26 -13.85
CA ILE A 334 -55.58 -1.16 -14.99
C ILE A 334 -54.73 -2.42 -14.77
N TYR A 335 -55.21 -3.54 -15.30
CA TYR A 335 -54.52 -4.82 -15.25
C TYR A 335 -54.54 -5.48 -16.63
N SER A 336 -53.40 -5.99 -17.07
CA SER A 336 -53.29 -6.84 -18.25
C SER A 336 -53.38 -8.32 -17.84
N SER A 337 -53.93 -9.15 -18.74
CA SER A 337 -53.93 -10.61 -18.55
C SER A 337 -52.58 -11.25 -18.86
N LYS A 338 -51.71 -10.55 -19.60
CA LYS A 338 -50.33 -10.92 -19.93
C LYS A 338 -49.47 -9.67 -20.04
N ASN A 339 -48.18 -9.80 -19.76
CA ASN A 339 -47.19 -8.76 -19.98
C ASN A 339 -46.32 -9.07 -21.21
N GLU A 340 -46.52 -10.22 -21.84
CA GLU A 340 -45.89 -10.61 -23.09
C GLU A 340 -46.95 -11.17 -24.04
N ILE A 341 -46.95 -10.67 -25.28
CA ILE A 341 -47.86 -11.09 -26.34
C ILE A 341 -47.10 -11.23 -27.66
N SER A 342 -47.67 -11.95 -28.62
CA SER A 342 -47.11 -12.00 -29.99
C SER A 342 -47.63 -10.86 -30.86
N VAL A 343 -46.92 -10.52 -31.93
CA VAL A 343 -47.48 -9.65 -32.99
C VAL A 343 -48.80 -10.24 -33.51
N GLY A 344 -49.86 -9.44 -33.51
CA GLY A 344 -51.23 -9.80 -33.88
C GLY A 344 -52.05 -10.46 -32.76
N GLU A 345 -51.45 -10.77 -31.61
CA GLU A 345 -52.18 -11.27 -30.44
C GLU A 345 -52.95 -10.14 -29.75
N ARG A 346 -54.13 -10.48 -29.20
CA ARG A 346 -55.00 -9.57 -28.46
C ARG A 346 -55.20 -10.04 -27.03
N ILE A 347 -55.09 -9.12 -26.10
CA ILE A 347 -55.37 -9.35 -24.67
C ILE A 347 -56.38 -8.34 -24.15
N ILE A 348 -57.02 -8.67 -23.03
CA ILE A 348 -57.97 -7.79 -22.36
C ILE A 348 -57.23 -6.95 -21.30
N ILE A 349 -57.54 -5.66 -21.27
CA ILE A 349 -57.21 -4.73 -20.17
C ILE A 349 -58.41 -4.62 -19.26
N THR A 350 -58.22 -4.97 -17.99
CA THR A 350 -59.25 -4.94 -16.95
C THR A 350 -59.12 -3.68 -16.13
N ILE A 351 -60.25 -3.03 -15.83
CA ILE A 351 -60.34 -1.89 -14.91
C ILE A 351 -61.28 -2.29 -13.78
N ASN A 352 -60.83 -2.15 -12.54
CA ASN A 352 -61.60 -2.57 -11.34
C ASN A 352 -62.48 -1.44 -10.76
N ASP A 353 -62.62 -0.32 -11.46
CA ASP A 353 -63.47 0.79 -11.10
C ASP A 353 -64.62 0.95 -12.13
N GLU A 354 -65.83 0.57 -11.73
CA GLU A 354 -67.03 0.65 -12.57
C GLU A 354 -67.46 2.09 -12.89
N SER A 355 -66.90 3.11 -12.21
CA SER A 355 -67.20 4.52 -12.49
C SER A 355 -66.46 5.06 -13.71
N ILE A 356 -65.46 4.34 -14.20
CA ILE A 356 -64.64 4.74 -15.35
C ILE A 356 -65.35 4.41 -16.67
N ASP A 357 -65.61 5.43 -17.48
CA ASP A 357 -66.13 5.26 -18.84
C ASP A 357 -65.02 4.77 -19.78
N LYS A 358 -64.96 3.45 -19.98
CA LYS A 358 -64.01 2.76 -20.86
C LYS A 358 -64.01 3.29 -22.30
N SER A 359 -65.15 3.80 -22.78
CA SER A 359 -65.27 4.32 -24.15
C SER A 359 -64.56 5.66 -24.35
N SER A 360 -64.23 6.35 -23.24
CA SER A 360 -63.50 7.62 -23.22
C SER A 360 -62.00 7.46 -23.06
N LEU A 361 -61.51 6.23 -22.83
CA LEU A 361 -60.10 5.96 -22.59
C LEU A 361 -59.33 5.85 -23.90
N TYR A 362 -58.13 6.43 -23.93
CA TYR A 362 -57.17 6.26 -25.01
C TYR A 362 -55.80 5.88 -24.46
N LEU A 363 -55.04 5.20 -25.32
CA LEU A 363 -53.71 4.73 -25.03
C LEU A 363 -52.70 5.87 -25.10
N VAL A 364 -51.84 5.98 -24.09
CA VAL A 364 -50.61 6.75 -24.15
C VAL A 364 -49.45 5.79 -23.92
N SER A 365 -48.57 5.67 -24.92
CA SER A 365 -47.42 4.77 -24.89
C SER A 365 -46.14 5.53 -25.23
N GLU A 366 -45.01 5.05 -24.72
CA GLU A 366 -43.70 5.62 -25.02
C GLU A 366 -43.31 5.38 -26.49
N GLU A 367 -43.54 4.16 -27.00
CA GLU A 367 -43.29 3.81 -28.40
C GLU A 367 -44.61 3.68 -29.17
N ASN A 368 -44.89 4.71 -29.98
CA ASN A 368 -46.03 4.69 -30.89
C ASN A 368 -45.76 3.62 -31.97
N ASN A 369 -46.64 2.62 -32.09
CA ASN A 369 -46.64 1.48 -33.04
C ASN A 369 -46.24 0.09 -32.50
N VAL A 370 -45.93 -0.07 -31.22
CA VAL A 370 -45.70 -1.41 -30.62
C VAL A 370 -47.05 -2.07 -30.30
N ILE A 371 -48.00 -1.30 -29.79
CA ILE A 371 -49.33 -1.75 -29.36
C ILE A 371 -50.43 -0.80 -29.84
N SER A 372 -51.66 -1.28 -29.85
CA SER A 372 -52.85 -0.44 -30.00
C SER A 372 -53.94 -0.84 -29.02
N LEU A 373 -54.80 0.11 -28.68
CA LEU A 373 -55.96 -0.09 -27.82
C LEU A 373 -57.25 0.14 -28.61
N TYR A 374 -58.24 -0.74 -28.44
CA TYR A 374 -59.58 -0.50 -28.93
C TYR A 374 -60.64 -0.98 -27.93
N TYR A 375 -61.75 -0.23 -27.86
CA TYR A 375 -62.91 -0.57 -27.05
C TYR A 375 -63.98 -1.28 -27.91
N ASP A 376 -64.47 -2.43 -27.45
CA ASP A 376 -65.59 -3.14 -28.09
C ASP A 376 -66.89 -2.88 -27.31
N ASN A 377 -67.83 -2.20 -27.95
CA ASN A 377 -69.09 -1.79 -27.35
C ASN A 377 -70.10 -2.94 -27.15
N ARG A 378 -69.82 -4.14 -27.69
CA ARG A 378 -70.74 -5.30 -27.59
C ARG A 378 -70.53 -6.08 -26.31
N ASP A 379 -69.28 -6.19 -25.85
CA ASP A 379 -68.88 -6.92 -24.64
C ASP A 379 -68.38 -6.00 -23.52
N ASP A 380 -68.27 -4.69 -23.78
CA ASP A 380 -67.78 -3.67 -22.84
C ASP A 380 -66.33 -3.95 -22.37
N LEU A 381 -65.48 -4.41 -23.29
CA LEU A 381 -64.08 -4.73 -23.01
C LEU A 381 -63.10 -3.82 -23.76
N LEU A 382 -61.95 -3.58 -23.12
CA LEU A 382 -60.79 -2.93 -23.71
C LEU A 382 -59.80 -4.00 -24.16
N TYR A 383 -59.47 -3.99 -25.44
CA TYR A 383 -58.52 -4.91 -26.03
C TYR A 383 -57.23 -4.17 -26.38
N LEU A 384 -56.11 -4.76 -25.99
CA LEU A 384 -54.77 -4.36 -26.40
C LEU A 384 -54.25 -5.35 -27.43
N GLU A 385 -53.79 -4.86 -28.59
CA GLU A 385 -53.25 -5.67 -29.69
C GLU A 385 -51.77 -5.36 -29.91
N GLY A 386 -50.93 -6.39 -30.02
CA GLY A 386 -49.52 -6.26 -30.39
C GLY A 386 -49.36 -6.01 -31.89
N LEU A 387 -48.71 -4.90 -32.26
CA LEU A 387 -48.58 -4.46 -33.65
C LEU A 387 -47.22 -4.77 -34.27
N SER A 388 -46.14 -4.61 -33.51
CA SER A 388 -44.77 -4.84 -33.98
C SER A 388 -43.88 -5.32 -32.84
N ASP A 389 -42.77 -5.99 -33.19
CA ASP A 389 -41.78 -6.46 -32.22
C ASP A 389 -41.20 -5.27 -31.44
N GLY A 390 -41.19 -5.36 -30.11
CA GLY A 390 -40.69 -4.32 -29.24
C GLY A 390 -41.29 -4.37 -27.84
N GLU A 391 -40.73 -3.57 -26.94
CA GLU A 391 -41.23 -3.35 -25.59
C GLU A 391 -41.71 -1.91 -25.45
N THR A 392 -42.82 -1.68 -24.76
CA THR A 392 -43.25 -0.33 -24.41
C THR A 392 -43.95 -0.30 -23.06
N SER A 393 -43.74 0.80 -22.33
CA SER A 393 -44.63 1.17 -21.25
C SER A 393 -45.85 1.91 -21.79
N PHE A 394 -47.00 1.77 -21.13
CA PHE A 394 -48.21 2.51 -21.45
C PHE A 394 -49.09 2.79 -20.24
N TYR A 395 -49.95 3.78 -20.37
CA TYR A 395 -51.04 4.06 -19.43
C TYR A 395 -52.27 4.54 -20.21
N LEU A 396 -53.42 4.61 -19.55
CA LEU A 396 -54.66 5.08 -20.15
C LEU A 396 -55.01 6.46 -19.61
N GLU A 397 -55.39 7.36 -20.52
CA GLU A 397 -55.96 8.66 -20.19
C GLU A 397 -57.45 8.68 -20.54
N GLY A 398 -58.25 9.26 -19.65
CA GLY A 398 -59.70 9.40 -19.80
C GLY A 398 -60.19 10.84 -19.76
N ALA A 399 -61.51 11.00 -19.89
CA ALA A 399 -62.16 12.30 -19.71
C ALA A 399 -61.79 12.93 -18.35
N ASN A 400 -61.69 14.27 -18.31
CA ASN A 400 -61.25 15.05 -17.14
C ASN A 400 -59.81 14.80 -16.67
N ASN A 401 -58.92 14.32 -17.57
CA ASN A 401 -57.51 14.01 -17.27
C ASN A 401 -57.35 12.93 -16.20
N LEU A 402 -58.24 11.95 -16.19
CA LEU A 402 -58.04 10.74 -15.38
C LEU A 402 -56.87 9.95 -15.96
N ILE A 403 -55.96 9.48 -15.12
CA ILE A 403 -54.74 8.76 -15.52
C ILE A 403 -54.73 7.40 -14.82
N SER A 404 -54.48 6.31 -15.54
CA SER A 404 -54.29 4.99 -14.93
C SER A 404 -52.87 4.78 -14.38
N ASN A 405 -52.64 3.72 -13.61
CA ASN A 405 -51.28 3.22 -13.41
C ASN A 405 -50.63 2.84 -14.76
N LYS A 406 -49.30 2.83 -14.77
CA LYS A 406 -48.49 2.45 -15.94
C LYS A 406 -48.28 0.93 -15.95
N LEU A 407 -48.41 0.31 -17.11
CA LEU A 407 -48.08 -1.10 -17.36
C LEU A 407 -46.98 -1.19 -18.42
N ASN A 408 -46.19 -2.27 -18.37
CA ASN A 408 -45.20 -2.59 -19.40
C ASN A 408 -45.67 -3.82 -20.17
N ILE A 409 -45.42 -3.82 -21.49
CA ILE A 409 -45.73 -4.97 -22.33
C ILE A 409 -44.63 -5.20 -23.38
N VAL A 410 -44.28 -6.46 -23.56
CA VAL A 410 -43.38 -6.92 -24.61
C VAL A 410 -44.21 -7.58 -25.70
N VAL A 411 -44.05 -7.11 -26.93
CA VAL A 411 -44.61 -7.72 -28.13
C VAL A 411 -43.49 -8.45 -28.84
N ASN A 412 -43.56 -9.78 -28.89
CA ASN A 412 -42.57 -10.62 -29.55
C ASN A 412 -42.95 -10.86 -31.02
N GLY A 413 -42.04 -10.54 -31.93
CA GLY A 413 -42.06 -10.95 -33.32
C GLY A 413 -41.64 -12.41 -33.52
N SER A 414 -41.83 -12.92 -34.74
CA SER A 414 -41.31 -14.23 -35.14
C SER A 414 -39.78 -14.21 -35.25
N ASN A 415 -39.11 -15.32 -34.90
CA ASN A 415 -37.66 -15.46 -35.06
C ASN A 415 -37.29 -15.26 -36.56
N PRO A 416 -36.51 -14.21 -36.91
CA PRO A 416 -36.24 -13.85 -38.29
C PRO A 416 -35.30 -14.82 -39.01
N TYR A 417 -34.65 -15.74 -38.29
CA TYR A 417 -33.61 -16.61 -38.82
C TYR A 417 -34.10 -18.01 -39.18
N LEU A 418 -35.34 -18.38 -38.84
CA LEU A 418 -35.85 -19.73 -39.09
C LEU A 418 -36.08 -20.03 -40.58
N ASP A 419 -36.34 -19.00 -41.39
CA ASP A 419 -36.65 -19.13 -42.83
C ASP A 419 -35.48 -18.70 -43.75
N ILE A 420 -34.34 -18.28 -43.20
CA ILE A 420 -33.15 -17.92 -44.00
C ILE A 420 -32.18 -19.10 -44.10
N SER A 421 -31.47 -19.20 -45.22
CA SER A 421 -30.40 -20.22 -45.37
C SER A 421 -29.13 -19.81 -44.62
N LYS A 422 -28.30 -20.79 -44.23
CA LYS A 422 -27.00 -20.50 -43.59
C LYS A 422 -26.09 -19.72 -44.53
N GLU A 423 -26.09 -20.06 -45.82
CA GLU A 423 -25.31 -19.38 -46.84
C GLU A 423 -25.70 -17.90 -46.98
N GLU A 424 -27.00 -17.61 -46.94
CA GLU A 424 -27.52 -16.24 -46.97
C GLU A 424 -27.08 -15.46 -45.72
N PHE A 425 -27.27 -16.02 -44.53
CA PHE A 425 -26.88 -15.39 -43.28
C PHE A 425 -25.37 -15.06 -43.21
N TYR A 426 -24.51 -16.03 -43.56
CA TYR A 426 -23.07 -15.84 -43.47
C TYR A 426 -22.48 -14.97 -44.60
N SER A 427 -23.23 -14.67 -45.65
CA SER A 427 -22.76 -13.82 -46.76
C SER A 427 -22.57 -12.33 -46.40
N ASP A 428 -23.29 -11.84 -45.38
CA ASP A 428 -23.13 -10.50 -44.79
C ASP A 428 -23.09 -10.61 -43.25
N TYR A 429 -22.29 -11.56 -42.75
CA TYR A 429 -22.24 -11.88 -41.33
C TYR A 429 -21.83 -10.69 -40.46
N LYS A 430 -22.56 -10.49 -39.36
CA LYS A 430 -22.23 -9.56 -38.27
C LYS A 430 -22.47 -10.26 -36.95
N ARG A 431 -21.66 -9.93 -35.94
CA ARG A 431 -21.85 -10.43 -34.57
C ARG A 431 -23.23 -10.06 -34.03
N ALA A 432 -23.73 -10.84 -33.08
CA ALA A 432 -24.98 -10.51 -32.41
C ALA A 432 -24.87 -9.19 -31.65
N THR A 433 -25.92 -8.37 -31.66
CA THR A 433 -25.93 -7.05 -31.02
C THR A 433 -26.80 -6.98 -29.77
N SER A 434 -27.49 -8.06 -29.43
CA SER A 434 -28.32 -8.17 -28.23
C SER A 434 -28.52 -9.64 -27.86
N TYR A 435 -28.91 -9.89 -26.61
CA TYR A 435 -29.29 -11.22 -26.14
C TYR A 435 -30.41 -11.83 -27.00
N LYS A 436 -31.45 -11.05 -27.35
CA LYS A 436 -32.56 -11.52 -28.19
C LYS A 436 -32.10 -11.95 -29.59
N ASP A 437 -31.23 -11.16 -30.22
CA ASP A 437 -30.63 -11.52 -31.50
C ASP A 437 -29.82 -12.83 -31.38
N ALA A 438 -28.96 -12.93 -30.37
CA ALA A 438 -28.15 -14.11 -30.11
C ALA A 438 -29.01 -15.37 -29.87
N MET A 439 -30.13 -15.24 -29.16
CA MET A 439 -31.04 -16.37 -28.92
C MET A 439 -31.80 -16.80 -30.17
N ASN A 440 -32.29 -15.85 -30.97
CA ASN A 440 -32.91 -16.15 -32.25
C ASN A 440 -31.92 -16.92 -33.16
N ARG A 441 -30.63 -16.54 -33.16
CA ARG A 441 -29.56 -17.24 -33.90
C ARG A 441 -29.31 -18.64 -33.35
N SER A 442 -29.26 -18.80 -32.03
CA SER A 442 -29.09 -20.12 -31.39
C SER A 442 -30.20 -21.10 -31.77
N GLU A 443 -31.46 -20.65 -31.79
CA GLU A 443 -32.60 -21.47 -32.24
C GLU A 443 -32.47 -21.91 -33.71
N ALA A 444 -31.85 -21.08 -34.54
CA ALA A 444 -31.55 -21.36 -35.96
C ALA A 444 -30.19 -22.06 -36.18
N TYR A 445 -29.44 -22.38 -35.12
CA TYR A 445 -28.09 -22.97 -35.17
C TYR A 445 -27.08 -22.12 -35.97
N LEU A 446 -27.09 -20.81 -35.69
CA LEU A 446 -26.23 -19.78 -36.26
C LEU A 446 -25.30 -19.18 -35.19
N MET A 447 -24.13 -18.70 -35.61
CA MET A 447 -23.12 -18.12 -34.72
C MET A 447 -23.51 -16.72 -34.21
N SER A 448 -23.09 -16.40 -32.99
CA SER A 448 -23.26 -15.07 -32.39
C SER A 448 -21.94 -14.29 -32.28
N GLY A 449 -20.81 -14.98 -32.12
CA GLY A 449 -19.47 -14.39 -31.99
C GLY A 449 -18.67 -14.25 -33.29
N SER A 450 -17.36 -14.06 -33.20
CA SER A 450 -16.48 -14.09 -34.36
C SER A 450 -16.50 -15.44 -35.08
N ILE A 451 -16.48 -15.38 -36.42
CA ILE A 451 -16.27 -16.51 -37.32
C ILE A 451 -14.92 -16.41 -38.05
N ASP A 452 -14.08 -15.47 -37.64
CA ASP A 452 -12.77 -15.26 -38.25
C ASP A 452 -11.87 -16.48 -37.98
N PRO A 453 -10.85 -16.72 -38.83
CA PRO A 453 -9.85 -17.73 -38.55
C PRO A 453 -9.21 -17.49 -37.17
N GLN A 454 -9.12 -18.54 -36.37
CA GLN A 454 -8.61 -18.47 -34.99
C GLN A 454 -7.10 -18.68 -34.97
N ASP A 455 -6.40 -17.82 -34.23
CA ASP A 455 -4.98 -18.01 -33.93
C ASP A 455 -4.80 -19.03 -32.80
N GLN A 456 -3.66 -19.71 -32.79
CA GLN A 456 -3.31 -20.71 -31.79
C GLN A 456 -2.83 -20.07 -30.49
N GLU A 457 -2.20 -18.91 -30.56
CA GLU A 457 -1.75 -18.17 -29.38
C GLU A 457 -2.81 -17.14 -28.99
N PRO A 458 -2.99 -16.90 -27.67
CA PRO A 458 -3.80 -15.77 -27.25
C PRO A 458 -3.15 -14.48 -27.74
N THR A 459 -3.96 -13.59 -28.31
CA THR A 459 -3.51 -12.22 -28.52
C THR A 459 -3.40 -11.55 -27.16
N ILE A 460 -2.24 -10.96 -26.86
CA ILE A 460 -1.98 -10.28 -25.59
C ILE A 460 -2.21 -8.78 -25.78
N ALA A 461 -2.94 -8.17 -24.84
CA ALA A 461 -3.18 -6.72 -24.82
C ALA A 461 -1.84 -5.96 -24.80
N SER A 462 -1.74 -4.87 -25.55
CA SER A 462 -0.52 -4.04 -25.56
C SER A 462 -0.23 -3.38 -24.20
N TYR A 463 -1.26 -3.25 -23.36
CA TYR A 463 -1.19 -2.78 -22.00
C TYR A 463 -1.87 -3.82 -21.10
N GLN A 464 -1.18 -4.27 -20.06
CA GLN A 464 -1.73 -5.19 -19.07
C GLN A 464 -1.66 -4.52 -17.70
N PRO A 465 -2.80 -4.18 -17.09
CA PRO A 465 -2.85 -3.57 -15.77
C PRO A 465 -2.17 -4.45 -14.73
N SER A 466 -1.36 -3.84 -13.88
CA SER A 466 -0.63 -4.54 -12.82
C SER A 466 -0.49 -3.68 -11.58
N LEU A 467 -0.42 -4.33 -10.41
CA LEU A 467 -0.19 -3.70 -9.12
C LEU A 467 0.75 -4.58 -8.29
N ASN A 468 1.77 -3.97 -7.69
CA ASN A 468 2.79 -4.68 -6.89
C ASN A 468 3.46 -5.86 -7.64
N GLY A 469 3.67 -5.69 -8.95
CA GLY A 469 4.28 -6.72 -9.80
C GLY A 469 3.38 -7.91 -10.16
N LYS A 470 2.08 -7.85 -9.83
CA LYS A 470 1.08 -8.85 -10.22
C LYS A 470 0.13 -8.28 -11.28
N LEU A 471 -0.19 -9.07 -12.30
CA LEU A 471 -1.23 -8.71 -13.26
C LEU A 471 -2.59 -8.66 -12.58
N ILE A 472 -3.42 -7.70 -12.98
CA ILE A 472 -4.79 -7.57 -12.48
C ILE A 472 -5.68 -8.55 -13.23
N HIS A 473 -6.44 -9.33 -12.47
CA HIS A 473 -7.59 -10.09 -12.92
C HIS A 473 -8.83 -9.24 -12.62
N ASN A 474 -9.54 -8.81 -13.67
CA ASN A 474 -10.71 -7.95 -13.53
C ASN A 474 -11.83 -8.66 -12.75
N SER A 475 -12.14 -8.18 -11.54
CA SER A 475 -13.20 -8.75 -10.70
C SER A 475 -14.57 -8.09 -10.90
N SER A 476 -14.72 -7.14 -11.83
CA SER A 476 -15.99 -6.44 -12.06
C SER A 476 -17.07 -7.38 -12.65
N LEU A 477 -18.26 -7.33 -12.06
CA LEU A 477 -19.43 -8.07 -12.51
C LEU A 477 -20.24 -7.24 -13.51
N ASN A 478 -19.84 -7.27 -14.78
CA ASN A 478 -20.45 -6.48 -15.86
C ASN A 478 -21.69 -7.16 -16.48
N TYR A 479 -22.63 -7.60 -15.65
CA TYR A 479 -23.88 -8.19 -16.13
C TYR A 479 -24.92 -7.14 -16.49
N SER A 480 -25.76 -7.46 -17.48
CA SER A 480 -27.09 -6.83 -17.59
C SER A 480 -27.94 -7.18 -16.36
N ASN A 481 -28.96 -6.36 -16.08
CA ASN A 481 -29.84 -6.54 -14.91
C ASN A 481 -30.51 -7.93 -14.83
N ASP A 482 -30.75 -8.57 -15.97
CA ASP A 482 -31.33 -9.91 -16.09
C ASP A 482 -30.28 -11.04 -15.99
N GLY A 483 -28.98 -10.71 -15.97
CA GLY A 483 -27.87 -11.67 -15.94
C GLY A 483 -27.62 -12.40 -17.26
N LEU A 484 -28.28 -12.01 -18.36
CA LEU A 484 -28.25 -12.73 -19.64
C LEU A 484 -27.18 -12.21 -20.61
N THR A 485 -26.64 -11.02 -20.36
CA THR A 485 -25.52 -10.42 -21.09
C THR A 485 -24.38 -10.15 -20.13
N TYR A 486 -23.16 -10.47 -20.56
CA TYR A 486 -21.93 -10.08 -19.86
C TYR A 486 -21.05 -9.23 -20.78
N THR A 487 -20.75 -8.01 -20.35
CA THR A 487 -19.90 -7.08 -21.11
C THR A 487 -18.45 -7.25 -20.71
N VAL A 488 -17.63 -7.69 -21.66
CA VAL A 488 -16.18 -7.77 -21.52
C VAL A 488 -15.59 -6.39 -21.77
N ASN A 489 -14.73 -5.94 -20.86
CA ASN A 489 -14.01 -4.68 -20.99
C ASN A 489 -12.66 -4.88 -21.69
N ASP A 490 -12.09 -3.82 -22.26
CA ASP A 490 -10.69 -3.75 -22.67
C ASP A 490 -9.76 -3.59 -21.44
N SER A 491 -8.45 -3.60 -21.67
CA SER A 491 -7.44 -3.41 -20.63
C SER A 491 -7.48 -2.05 -19.93
N ASN A 492 -8.27 -1.09 -20.41
CA ASN A 492 -8.46 0.23 -19.82
C ASN A 492 -9.81 0.37 -19.11
N GLY A 493 -10.58 -0.72 -19.01
CA GLY A 493 -11.91 -0.73 -18.38
C GLY A 493 -13.06 -0.25 -19.26
N ASN A 494 -12.85 -0.02 -20.57
CA ASN A 494 -13.93 0.36 -21.49
C ASN A 494 -14.65 -0.87 -22.05
N PRO A 495 -15.96 -0.83 -22.31
CA PRO A 495 -16.65 -1.93 -22.99
C PRO A 495 -16.02 -2.29 -24.34
N ALA A 496 -15.67 -3.56 -24.53
CA ALA A 496 -15.09 -4.10 -25.77
C ALA A 496 -16.11 -4.90 -26.59
N PHE A 497 -16.68 -5.95 -25.99
CA PHE A 497 -17.71 -6.78 -26.62
C PHE A 497 -18.59 -7.48 -25.58
N ASP A 498 -19.75 -7.95 -26.02
CA ASP A 498 -20.69 -8.70 -25.17
C ASP A 498 -20.64 -10.20 -25.48
N VAL A 499 -20.82 -11.00 -24.43
CA VAL A 499 -21.20 -12.42 -24.54
C VAL A 499 -22.59 -12.63 -23.96
N TYR A 500 -23.39 -13.44 -24.64
CA TYR A 500 -24.81 -13.66 -24.34
C TYR A 500 -25.02 -15.09 -23.88
N TYR A 501 -25.69 -15.28 -22.74
CA TYR A 501 -25.99 -16.61 -22.20
C TYR A 501 -26.71 -17.48 -23.25
N GLY A 502 -26.31 -18.73 -23.41
CA GLY A 502 -26.92 -19.65 -24.40
C GLY A 502 -26.60 -19.37 -25.87
N ALA A 503 -25.69 -18.44 -26.15
CA ALA A 503 -25.22 -18.15 -27.51
C ALA A 503 -24.02 -19.04 -27.93
N ALA A 504 -23.74 -19.05 -29.24
CA ALA A 504 -22.68 -19.86 -29.84
C ALA A 504 -21.43 -19.05 -30.16
N TYR A 505 -20.28 -19.55 -29.70
CA TYR A 505 -18.96 -18.92 -29.83
C TYR A 505 -17.90 -19.96 -30.21
N THR A 506 -16.87 -19.53 -30.95
CA THR A 506 -15.75 -20.40 -31.32
C THR A 506 -14.38 -19.79 -31.15
N SER A 507 -14.30 -18.47 -30.93
CA SER A 507 -13.03 -17.81 -30.71
C SER A 507 -12.50 -18.05 -29.30
N LEU A 508 -11.18 -18.11 -29.15
CA LEU A 508 -10.54 -18.29 -27.84
C LEU A 508 -11.03 -17.23 -26.85
N GLU A 509 -11.00 -15.98 -27.28
CA GLU A 509 -11.37 -14.81 -26.47
C GLU A 509 -12.83 -14.86 -26.01
N GLU A 510 -13.78 -15.06 -26.93
CA GLU A 510 -15.21 -15.05 -26.58
C GLU A 510 -15.62 -16.31 -25.80
N VAL A 511 -14.99 -17.46 -26.07
CA VAL A 511 -15.27 -18.70 -25.33
C VAL A 511 -14.73 -18.59 -23.89
N ALA A 512 -13.53 -18.05 -23.70
CA ALA A 512 -12.97 -17.81 -22.38
C ALA A 512 -13.84 -16.83 -21.58
N ALA A 513 -14.24 -15.72 -22.20
CA ALA A 513 -15.16 -14.76 -21.61
C ALA A 513 -16.52 -15.38 -21.25
N TYR A 514 -17.12 -16.15 -22.15
CA TYR A 514 -18.39 -16.84 -21.91
C TYR A 514 -18.30 -17.80 -20.73
N ILE A 515 -17.25 -18.61 -20.66
CA ILE A 515 -17.04 -19.56 -19.55
C ILE A 515 -16.79 -18.79 -18.25
N TYR A 516 -16.00 -17.73 -18.28
CA TYR A 516 -15.74 -16.92 -17.11
C TYR A 516 -17.01 -16.24 -16.58
N ALA A 517 -17.92 -15.80 -17.46
CA ALA A 517 -19.22 -15.25 -17.07
C ALA A 517 -20.18 -16.33 -16.58
N PHE A 518 -20.47 -17.34 -17.39
CA PHE A 518 -21.61 -18.23 -17.15
C PHE A 518 -21.26 -19.58 -16.51
N GLY A 519 -19.98 -19.92 -16.39
CA GLY A 519 -19.53 -21.15 -15.71
C GLY A 519 -19.78 -22.42 -16.49
N ASP A 520 -20.22 -22.27 -17.74
CA ASP A 520 -20.44 -23.36 -18.68
C ASP A 520 -19.99 -22.96 -20.08
N VAL A 521 -20.08 -23.90 -21.01
CA VAL A 521 -19.62 -23.76 -22.39
C VAL A 521 -20.72 -23.15 -23.28
N PRO A 522 -20.33 -22.49 -24.39
CA PRO A 522 -21.28 -22.09 -25.42
C PRO A 522 -22.12 -23.25 -25.96
N ILE A 523 -23.33 -22.96 -26.45
CA ILE A 523 -24.33 -23.98 -26.84
C ILE A 523 -23.88 -24.90 -28.00
N ASN A 524 -22.86 -24.51 -28.76
CA ASN A 524 -22.29 -25.28 -29.87
C ASN A 524 -21.24 -26.32 -29.42
N TYR A 525 -21.06 -26.55 -28.12
CA TYR A 525 -20.20 -27.59 -27.57
C TYR A 525 -20.94 -28.90 -27.28
N SER A 526 -20.24 -30.03 -27.46
CA SER A 526 -20.71 -31.36 -27.08
C SER A 526 -19.78 -32.00 -26.05
N GLU A 527 -20.35 -32.65 -25.04
CA GLU A 527 -19.59 -33.50 -24.11
C GLU A 527 -18.94 -34.70 -24.83
N SER A 528 -19.48 -35.13 -25.97
CA SER A 528 -18.97 -36.29 -26.69
C SER A 528 -17.71 -35.97 -27.50
N LYS A 529 -16.58 -36.59 -27.13
CA LYS A 529 -15.31 -36.55 -27.91
C LYS A 529 -15.42 -37.14 -29.34
N ASN A 530 -16.53 -37.78 -29.69
CA ASN A 530 -16.72 -38.51 -30.95
C ASN A 530 -17.89 -38.00 -31.82
N MET A 531 -18.53 -36.88 -31.45
CA MET A 531 -19.64 -36.32 -32.22
C MET A 531 -19.15 -35.90 -33.63
N LYS A 532 -19.93 -36.23 -34.66
CA LYS A 532 -19.59 -35.85 -36.04
C LYS A 532 -20.22 -34.50 -36.41
N PRO A 533 -19.46 -33.54 -36.94
CA PRO A 533 -19.97 -32.26 -37.44
C PRO A 533 -21.17 -32.41 -38.37
N SER A 534 -21.09 -33.34 -39.32
CA SER A 534 -22.14 -33.59 -40.31
C SER A 534 -23.46 -34.12 -39.73
N ARG A 535 -23.51 -34.44 -38.44
CA ARG A 535 -24.71 -34.88 -37.72
C ARG A 535 -25.19 -33.86 -36.69
N SER A 536 -24.39 -32.82 -36.46
CA SER A 536 -24.76 -31.71 -35.61
C SER A 536 -25.38 -30.61 -36.46
N PRO A 537 -26.49 -29.99 -36.03
CA PRO A 537 -27.01 -28.83 -36.71
C PRO A 537 -26.01 -27.64 -36.69
N TRP A 538 -25.01 -27.65 -35.80
CA TRP A 538 -23.92 -26.67 -35.76
C TRP A 538 -22.87 -26.85 -36.87
N GLY A 539 -22.79 -28.02 -37.54
CA GLY A 539 -21.87 -28.24 -38.66
C GLY A 539 -20.40 -27.91 -38.32
N GLU A 540 -19.78 -27.04 -39.11
CA GLU A 540 -18.38 -26.57 -38.94
C GLU A 540 -18.15 -25.78 -37.64
N PHE A 541 -19.21 -25.28 -37.01
CA PHE A 541 -19.14 -24.56 -35.74
C PHE A 541 -19.28 -25.47 -34.53
N LEU A 542 -19.53 -26.77 -34.70
CA LEU A 542 -19.51 -27.73 -33.59
C LEU A 542 -18.13 -27.73 -32.92
N ARG A 543 -18.12 -27.72 -31.60
CA ARG A 543 -16.94 -27.94 -30.74
C ARG A 543 -17.20 -29.10 -29.79
N LEU A 544 -16.14 -29.73 -29.29
CA LEU A 544 -16.23 -30.97 -28.52
C LEU A 544 -15.59 -30.84 -27.15
N ASN A 545 -15.69 -31.93 -26.41
CA ASN A 545 -14.88 -32.23 -25.25
C ASN A 545 -15.23 -31.41 -24.00
N ASN A 546 -16.50 -31.14 -23.69
CA ASN A 546 -16.86 -30.64 -22.36
C ASN A 546 -16.82 -31.80 -21.33
N SER A 547 -15.65 -32.07 -20.75
CA SER A 547 -15.48 -33.19 -19.80
C SER A 547 -14.53 -32.85 -18.65
N GLU A 548 -14.58 -33.60 -17.56
CA GLU A 548 -13.75 -33.36 -16.38
C GLU A 548 -12.25 -33.47 -16.71
N PHE A 549 -11.48 -32.48 -16.28
CA PHE A 549 -10.01 -32.47 -16.35
C PHE A 549 -9.46 -33.10 -15.06
N SER A 550 -8.63 -34.15 -15.20
CA SER A 550 -8.20 -34.95 -14.04
C SER A 550 -7.29 -34.20 -13.06
N GLY A 551 -6.39 -33.34 -13.56
CA GLY A 551 -5.35 -32.70 -12.74
C GLY A 551 -4.54 -33.69 -11.89
N ASP A 552 -4.33 -34.90 -12.40
CA ASP A 552 -3.63 -36.00 -11.72
C ASP A 552 -2.15 -35.90 -12.02
N THR A 553 -1.45 -35.07 -11.23
CA THR A 553 -0.01 -34.81 -11.40
C THR A 553 0.87 -35.98 -10.98
N ASP A 554 0.34 -36.97 -10.25
CA ASP A 554 1.04 -38.23 -9.97
C ASP A 554 1.15 -39.07 -11.25
N ARG A 555 0.08 -39.12 -12.04
CA ARG A 555 0.04 -39.83 -13.33
C ARG A 555 0.65 -39.01 -14.47
N TYR A 556 0.49 -37.69 -14.45
CA TYR A 556 0.95 -36.77 -15.48
C TYR A 556 1.87 -35.69 -14.89
N PRO A 557 3.13 -36.05 -14.53
CA PRO A 557 4.03 -35.16 -13.80
C PRO A 557 4.54 -33.94 -14.58
N TYR A 558 4.18 -33.79 -15.86
CA TYR A 558 4.45 -32.59 -16.67
C TYR A 558 3.36 -31.52 -16.53
N GLU A 559 2.18 -31.86 -15.98
CA GLU A 559 1.09 -30.90 -15.78
C GLU A 559 1.37 -30.06 -14.52
N PRO A 560 1.29 -28.72 -14.57
CA PRO A 560 1.35 -27.90 -13.37
C PRO A 560 0.09 -28.08 -12.51
N VAL A 561 0.25 -27.90 -11.20
CA VAL A 561 -0.88 -27.91 -10.27
C VAL A 561 -1.69 -26.62 -10.43
N LEU A 562 -2.94 -26.74 -10.90
CA LEU A 562 -3.86 -25.61 -11.01
C LEU A 562 -4.40 -25.16 -9.64
N PRO A 563 -4.78 -23.88 -9.47
CA PRO A 563 -5.26 -23.34 -8.20
C PRO A 563 -6.45 -24.13 -7.63
N ASN A 564 -6.31 -24.54 -6.38
CA ASN A 564 -7.35 -25.23 -5.60
C ASN A 564 -7.95 -26.46 -6.31
N ILE A 565 -7.20 -27.14 -7.20
CA ILE A 565 -7.71 -28.29 -7.94
C ILE A 565 -7.87 -29.52 -7.05
N SER A 566 -9.01 -30.19 -7.18
CA SER A 566 -9.40 -31.26 -6.27
C SER A 566 -8.65 -32.58 -6.42
N GLY A 567 -7.99 -32.80 -7.55
CA GLY A 567 -7.05 -33.91 -7.78
C GLY A 567 -5.76 -33.78 -6.96
N CYS A 568 -5.38 -32.55 -6.60
CA CYS A 568 -4.16 -32.24 -5.85
C CYS A 568 -4.45 -31.65 -4.45
N GLY A 569 -5.58 -32.03 -3.84
CA GLY A 569 -5.92 -31.65 -2.46
C GLY A 569 -6.76 -30.38 -2.29
N GLY A 570 -7.23 -29.76 -3.38
CA GLY A 570 -8.16 -28.63 -3.34
C GLY A 570 -9.66 -29.03 -3.41
N ASN A 571 -10.52 -28.03 -3.65
CA ASN A 571 -11.97 -28.18 -3.70
C ASN A 571 -12.60 -27.87 -5.09
N LEU A 572 -11.82 -27.46 -6.09
CA LEU A 572 -12.35 -27.16 -7.42
C LEU A 572 -12.23 -28.36 -8.37
N ILE A 573 -13.34 -28.72 -9.02
CA ILE A 573 -13.38 -29.67 -10.13
C ILE A 573 -13.25 -28.86 -11.41
N TYR A 574 -12.22 -29.16 -12.19
CA TYR A 574 -11.96 -28.52 -13.47
C TYR A 574 -12.54 -29.33 -14.62
N TYR A 575 -12.98 -28.65 -15.66
CA TYR A 575 -13.40 -29.22 -16.94
C TYR A 575 -12.47 -28.72 -18.03
N GLU A 576 -12.31 -29.51 -19.07
CA GLU A 576 -11.61 -29.14 -20.30
C GLU A 576 -12.60 -28.95 -21.44
N ILE A 577 -12.19 -28.23 -22.49
CA ILE A 577 -12.83 -28.20 -23.81
C ILE A 577 -11.79 -28.08 -24.93
N ASP A 578 -12.13 -28.60 -26.11
CA ASP A 578 -11.34 -28.38 -27.31
C ASP A 578 -11.63 -26.97 -27.87
N ILE A 579 -10.60 -26.17 -28.13
CA ILE A 579 -10.78 -24.89 -28.83
C ILE A 579 -10.66 -25.08 -30.34
N GLY A 580 -11.16 -24.13 -31.14
CA GLY A 580 -11.24 -24.21 -32.61
C GLY A 580 -9.90 -24.22 -33.36
N THR A 581 -8.80 -24.58 -32.72
CA THR A 581 -7.46 -24.66 -33.30
C THR A 581 -6.90 -26.08 -33.13
N THR A 582 -6.01 -26.48 -34.02
CA THR A 582 -5.56 -27.89 -34.11
C THR A 582 -4.05 -28.07 -34.00
N GLY A 583 -3.30 -27.00 -34.21
CA GLY A 583 -1.86 -27.00 -34.11
C GLY A 583 -1.40 -26.28 -32.85
N THR A 584 -0.12 -26.44 -32.59
CA THR A 584 0.64 -25.55 -31.70
C THR A 584 1.95 -25.21 -32.40
N ASP A 585 2.33 -23.93 -32.40
CA ASP A 585 3.60 -23.48 -32.97
C ASP A 585 4.80 -24.01 -32.19
N CYS A 586 4.57 -24.55 -30.99
CA CYS A 586 5.62 -25.07 -30.15
C CYS A 586 5.91 -26.57 -30.40
N ASP A 587 4.92 -27.42 -30.69
CA ASP A 587 5.14 -28.86 -30.94
C ASP A 587 4.99 -29.20 -32.44
N PRO A 588 6.10 -29.51 -33.15
CA PRO A 588 6.08 -29.79 -34.58
C PRO A 588 5.28 -31.06 -34.96
N SER A 589 4.83 -31.86 -33.99
CA SER A 589 3.93 -32.99 -34.24
C SER A 589 2.45 -32.57 -34.42
N TYR A 590 2.09 -31.33 -34.06
CA TYR A 590 0.75 -30.77 -34.21
C TYR A 590 0.75 -29.60 -35.21
N GLU A 591 0.72 -29.93 -36.51
CA GLU A 591 0.60 -28.91 -37.56
C GLU A 591 -0.74 -28.15 -37.48
N SER A 592 -0.69 -26.84 -37.72
CA SER A 592 -1.89 -26.00 -37.87
C SER A 592 -2.78 -26.46 -39.02
N LYS A 593 -3.99 -26.92 -38.68
CA LYS A 593 -5.06 -27.36 -39.59
C LYS A 593 -6.40 -26.76 -39.19
N ILE A 594 -7.37 -26.81 -40.10
CA ILE A 594 -8.75 -26.44 -39.78
C ILE A 594 -9.29 -27.43 -38.75
N TYR A 595 -9.81 -26.92 -37.62
CA TYR A 595 -10.38 -27.75 -36.55
C TYR A 595 -11.58 -28.55 -37.00
N ASN A 596 -12.52 -27.90 -37.67
CA ASN A 596 -13.75 -28.53 -38.12
C ASN A 596 -14.09 -28.03 -39.52
N ASP A 597 -14.14 -28.94 -40.48
CA ASP A 597 -14.47 -28.66 -41.89
C ASP A 597 -15.94 -28.92 -42.24
N GLY A 598 -16.79 -29.15 -41.22
CA GLY A 598 -18.19 -29.52 -41.37
C GLY A 598 -18.44 -31.02 -41.56
N TYR A 599 -17.40 -31.83 -41.77
CA TYR A 599 -17.49 -33.29 -41.93
C TYR A 599 -16.70 -34.05 -40.87
N SER A 600 -15.54 -33.53 -40.50
CA SER A 600 -14.55 -34.14 -39.61
C SER A 600 -13.95 -33.11 -38.66
N ILE A 601 -13.47 -33.60 -37.51
CA ILE A 601 -12.77 -32.77 -36.52
C ILE A 601 -11.33 -33.25 -36.43
N THR A 602 -10.39 -32.33 -36.68
CA THR A 602 -8.97 -32.52 -36.46
C THR A 602 -8.66 -31.94 -35.08
N ARG A 603 -8.41 -32.77 -34.07
CA ARG A 603 -8.19 -32.28 -32.69
C ARG A 603 -6.73 -31.91 -32.48
N GLY A 604 -6.49 -30.78 -31.80
CA GLY A 604 -5.14 -30.29 -31.48
C GLY A 604 -4.74 -30.42 -30.02
N ALA A 605 -3.61 -29.79 -29.71
CA ALA A 605 -3.09 -29.68 -28.35
C ALA A 605 -3.76 -28.55 -27.54
N ALA A 606 -4.39 -27.58 -28.22
CA ALA A 606 -5.00 -26.41 -27.60
C ALA A 606 -6.35 -26.69 -26.94
N ARG A 607 -6.51 -26.24 -25.69
CA ARG A 607 -7.71 -26.44 -24.85
C ARG A 607 -7.92 -25.28 -23.89
N ILE A 608 -9.18 -25.04 -23.53
CA ILE A 608 -9.51 -24.28 -22.32
C ILE A 608 -9.74 -25.27 -21.18
N VAL A 609 -9.21 -24.97 -19.99
CA VAL A 609 -9.43 -25.70 -18.75
C VAL A 609 -9.97 -24.75 -17.71
N TYR A 610 -11.14 -25.03 -17.14
CA TYR A 610 -11.86 -24.09 -16.28
C TYR A 610 -12.49 -24.75 -15.06
N SER A 611 -12.57 -24.03 -13.95
CA SER A 611 -13.20 -24.52 -12.72
C SER A 611 -14.73 -24.48 -12.86
N ARG A 612 -15.40 -25.62 -12.69
CA ARG A 612 -16.86 -25.73 -12.91
C ARG A 612 -17.66 -25.99 -11.64
N TYR A 613 -17.21 -26.91 -10.78
CA TYR A 613 -17.95 -27.29 -9.57
C TYR A 613 -17.05 -27.30 -8.32
N TYR A 614 -17.62 -26.98 -7.16
CA TYR A 614 -17.00 -27.31 -5.88
C TYR A 614 -17.20 -28.79 -5.57
N LYS A 615 -16.12 -29.53 -5.33
CA LYS A 615 -16.15 -30.97 -5.02
C LYS A 615 -17.01 -31.28 -3.80
N ASP A 616 -16.90 -30.48 -2.74
CA ASP A 616 -17.58 -30.74 -1.47
C ASP A 616 -19.10 -30.56 -1.55
N SER A 617 -19.57 -29.62 -2.38
CA SER A 617 -21.00 -29.27 -2.46
C SER A 617 -21.70 -29.72 -3.73
N GLY A 618 -20.94 -30.01 -4.80
CA GLY A 618 -21.46 -30.26 -6.14
C GLY A 618 -22.09 -29.03 -6.80
N LYS A 619 -22.02 -27.85 -6.18
CA LYS A 619 -22.55 -26.60 -6.74
C LYS A 619 -21.57 -26.02 -7.76
N GLU A 620 -22.12 -25.27 -8.72
CA GLU A 620 -21.33 -24.48 -9.65
C GLU A 620 -20.43 -23.48 -8.92
N VAL A 621 -19.26 -23.24 -9.49
CA VAL A 621 -18.28 -22.30 -8.94
C VAL A 621 -18.78 -20.87 -9.15
N ASN A 622 -18.80 -20.11 -8.05
CA ASN A 622 -19.11 -18.68 -8.11
C ASN A 622 -18.07 -17.97 -8.98
N MET A 623 -18.48 -16.92 -9.68
CA MET A 623 -17.60 -16.19 -10.61
C MET A 623 -16.31 -15.68 -9.93
N GLU A 624 -16.38 -15.20 -8.68
CA GLU A 624 -15.21 -14.71 -7.94
C GLU A 624 -14.14 -15.77 -7.70
N ASP A 625 -14.53 -17.04 -7.57
CA ASP A 625 -13.65 -18.19 -7.37
C ASP A 625 -13.27 -18.89 -8.69
N ARG A 626 -13.77 -18.38 -9.82
CA ARG A 626 -13.64 -19.04 -11.12
C ARG A 626 -12.27 -18.79 -11.73
N TYR A 627 -11.68 -19.87 -12.21
CA TYR A 627 -10.48 -19.87 -13.03
C TYR A 627 -10.81 -20.38 -14.42
N VAL A 628 -10.29 -19.69 -15.43
CA VAL A 628 -10.33 -20.10 -16.83
C VAL A 628 -8.90 -20.04 -17.34
N PHE A 629 -8.37 -21.17 -17.77
CA PHE A 629 -7.01 -21.27 -18.29
C PHE A 629 -7.03 -21.70 -19.75
N TYR A 630 -6.05 -21.21 -20.50
CA TYR A 630 -5.74 -21.72 -21.82
C TYR A 630 -4.43 -22.49 -21.77
N THR A 631 -4.41 -23.69 -22.37
CA THR A 631 -3.20 -24.44 -22.70
C THR A 631 -3.15 -24.60 -24.20
N TYR A 632 -2.02 -24.26 -24.82
CA TYR A 632 -1.82 -24.50 -26.25
C TYR A 632 -1.01 -25.77 -26.51
N ASN A 633 -0.31 -26.30 -25.51
CA ASN A 633 0.51 -27.49 -25.63
C ASN A 633 0.13 -28.65 -24.68
N HIS A 634 -1.12 -29.13 -24.78
CA HIS A 634 -1.53 -30.38 -24.13
C HIS A 634 -1.21 -30.42 -22.62
N TYR A 635 -1.58 -29.34 -21.92
CA TYR A 635 -1.41 -29.14 -20.47
C TYR A 635 0.05 -28.99 -19.99
N ASN A 636 1.02 -28.83 -20.90
CA ASN A 636 2.40 -28.49 -20.53
C ASN A 636 2.58 -27.03 -20.15
N ASP A 637 1.64 -26.19 -20.56
CA ASP A 637 1.62 -24.74 -20.36
C ASP A 637 0.21 -24.28 -20.03
N PHE A 638 0.13 -23.22 -19.24
CA PHE A 638 -1.14 -22.57 -18.95
C PHE A 638 -0.96 -21.06 -18.84
N GLN A 639 -2.00 -20.34 -19.25
CA GLN A 639 -2.19 -18.92 -19.01
C GLN A 639 -3.62 -18.71 -18.49
N GLU A 640 -3.78 -17.90 -17.45
CA GLU A 640 -5.10 -17.52 -16.93
C GLU A 640 -5.75 -16.48 -17.84
N TYR A 641 -7.04 -16.59 -18.11
CA TYR A 641 -7.84 -15.50 -18.65
C TYR A 641 -8.18 -14.51 -17.52
N LEU A 642 -7.81 -13.25 -17.70
CA LEU A 642 -7.84 -12.18 -16.70
C LEU A 642 -9.14 -11.36 -16.73
N ASN A 643 -10.14 -11.81 -17.49
CA ASN A 643 -11.46 -11.20 -17.60
C ASN A 643 -11.49 -9.78 -18.23
N TYR A 644 -10.71 -9.60 -19.28
CA TYR A 644 -10.81 -8.46 -20.19
C TYR A 644 -10.25 -8.86 -21.57
N GLU A 645 -10.59 -8.09 -22.60
CA GLU A 645 -10.16 -8.33 -23.99
C GLU A 645 -8.64 -8.43 -24.07
N PHE A 646 -8.16 -9.57 -24.58
CA PHE A 646 -6.73 -9.91 -24.70
C PHE A 646 -6.00 -9.97 -23.35
N GLY A 647 -6.75 -10.12 -22.26
CA GLY A 647 -6.27 -10.26 -20.90
C GLY A 647 -5.86 -11.68 -20.60
N TRP A 648 -4.62 -12.02 -20.91
CA TRP A 648 -4.04 -13.33 -20.61
C TRP A 648 -2.84 -13.20 -19.68
N GLY A 649 -2.82 -14.01 -18.63
CA GLY A 649 -1.80 -13.99 -17.59
C GLY A 649 -0.43 -14.48 -18.06
N GLU A 650 0.53 -14.42 -17.14
CA GLU A 650 1.86 -14.98 -17.39
C GLU A 650 1.78 -16.49 -17.57
N MET A 651 2.57 -17.01 -18.51
CA MET A 651 2.64 -18.43 -18.77
C MET A 651 3.35 -19.17 -17.65
N PHE A 652 2.80 -20.31 -17.23
CA PHE A 652 3.40 -21.23 -16.27
C PHE A 652 3.30 -22.68 -16.76
N GLY A 653 4.03 -23.60 -16.12
CA GLY A 653 4.08 -25.01 -16.49
C GLY A 653 5.47 -25.52 -16.84
N ASN A 654 5.51 -26.68 -17.51
CA ASN A 654 6.74 -27.41 -17.85
C ASN A 654 7.63 -26.61 -18.80
N ILE A 655 7.05 -25.95 -19.81
CA ILE A 655 7.80 -25.17 -20.82
C ILE A 655 8.54 -24.00 -20.15
N THR A 656 7.86 -23.23 -19.31
CA THR A 656 8.49 -22.10 -18.59
C THR A 656 9.43 -22.54 -17.48
N GLY A 657 9.31 -23.79 -17.02
CA GLY A 657 10.30 -24.44 -16.15
C GLY A 657 11.62 -24.76 -16.85
N GLY A 658 11.70 -24.61 -18.17
CA GLY A 658 12.87 -24.99 -18.98
C GLY A 658 12.77 -26.39 -19.58
N GLY A 659 11.60 -27.03 -19.49
CA GLY A 659 11.33 -28.30 -20.16
C GLY A 659 11.25 -28.17 -21.68
N GLU A 660 11.50 -29.26 -22.38
CA GLU A 660 11.26 -29.32 -23.82
C GLU A 660 9.76 -29.28 -24.12
N ILE A 661 9.44 -28.85 -25.33
CA ILE A 661 8.07 -28.82 -25.84
C ILE A 661 7.63 -30.25 -26.18
N SER A 662 7.28 -31.01 -25.15
CA SER A 662 6.75 -32.37 -25.26
C SER A 662 5.95 -32.74 -24.01
N SER A 663 4.99 -33.67 -24.12
CA SER A 663 4.29 -34.26 -22.96
C SER A 663 5.17 -35.23 -22.15
N LYS A 664 6.47 -34.97 -22.03
CA LYS A 664 7.43 -35.77 -21.25
C LYS A 664 8.07 -34.91 -20.18
N VAL A 665 8.40 -35.54 -19.06
CA VAL A 665 8.95 -34.86 -17.89
C VAL A 665 10.47 -34.81 -17.99
N ASP A 666 10.97 -33.69 -18.48
CA ASP A 666 12.41 -33.37 -18.47
C ASP A 666 12.74 -32.24 -17.46
N TYR A 667 11.72 -31.58 -16.89
CA TYR A 667 11.82 -30.55 -15.86
C TYR A 667 10.62 -30.58 -14.92
N ASN A 668 10.74 -29.90 -13.78
CA ASN A 668 9.59 -29.66 -12.90
C ASN A 668 8.78 -28.47 -13.45
N PRO A 669 7.44 -28.60 -13.62
CA PRO A 669 6.60 -27.49 -14.02
C PRO A 669 6.72 -26.30 -13.05
N THR A 670 6.78 -25.08 -13.58
CA THR A 670 6.66 -23.89 -12.74
C THR A 670 5.26 -23.81 -12.14
N PRO A 671 5.12 -23.31 -10.90
CA PRO A 671 3.82 -23.14 -10.27
C PRO A 671 3.01 -22.05 -10.98
N TYR A 672 1.69 -22.09 -10.77
CA TYR A 672 0.78 -21.01 -11.16
C TYR A 672 1.30 -19.63 -10.72
N VAL A 673 1.28 -18.67 -11.65
CA VAL A 673 1.63 -17.27 -11.38
C VAL A 673 0.38 -16.54 -10.92
N GLU A 674 0.37 -16.13 -9.66
CA GLU A 674 -0.81 -15.53 -9.03
C GLU A 674 -1.11 -14.12 -9.56
N THR A 675 -2.38 -13.89 -9.89
CA THR A 675 -2.94 -12.61 -10.33
C THR A 675 -3.70 -11.92 -9.20
N LEU A 676 -3.86 -10.60 -9.28
CA LEU A 676 -4.56 -9.81 -8.28
C LEU A 676 -6.01 -9.57 -8.73
N ARG A 677 -6.99 -10.17 -8.04
CA ARG A 677 -8.42 -9.99 -8.32
C ARG A 677 -8.92 -8.65 -7.79
N GLN A 678 -9.15 -7.68 -8.69
CA GLN A 678 -9.75 -6.39 -8.36
C GLN A 678 -10.37 -5.74 -9.63
N PRO A 679 -11.22 -4.72 -9.49
CA PRO A 679 -11.74 -3.96 -10.64
C PRO A 679 -10.62 -3.32 -11.47
N LEU A 680 -10.82 -3.22 -12.79
CA LEU A 680 -9.96 -2.49 -13.72
C LEU A 680 -9.99 -0.97 -13.53
#